data_AF-A0A9D2XVH1-F1
#
_entry.id   AF-A0A9D2XVH1-F1
#
_cell.length_a   1.000
_cell.length_b   1.000
_cell.length_c   1.000
_cell.angle_alpha   90.00
_cell.angle_beta   90.00
_cell.angle_gamma   90.00
#
_symmetry.space_group_name_H-M   'P 1'
#
loop_
_entity.id
_entity.type
_entity.pdbx_description
1 polymer ?
#
loop_
_entity_poly.entity_id
_entity_poly.type
_entity_poly.pdbx_seq_one_letter_code
_entity_poly.pdbx_strand_id
1 'polypeptide(L)'
;MNSVCYFLALGLLSPVLGRYQQEASGLSRVRRQQSARLVSERTEHSGGLNEQTCTALHGVESALLNNTSTFTFKMRSLGTLSLAWVGDGSGVLLVLTTFHVPLFMMRFGQSNLYRSEDHGKTFKDVTDLINHTFIQTDFGIAISPDHSGKVILTGDVSDVGGFRLFRSQDFGLSFEATDLPFVPLIQLLYNPADGNTLLTLSITLDLWLSEDFGATWRKIHDNVCLVRWGPKSSIYFTNNNNGSCNDKGALDLRRTDDYGRSFQTIATRVYSFVLGGKFVFVSVMTGASTERVIHVSVDGGDRWNMAQLPAVNHQQFYSILSANQDTIFMHVDDLGDSGVGTIYVSDDRGTVFSKSLERHLYTTTGSDTDFNSVASLRGVYMTSVLTEDGEVETVITYDQGATWQPLHQPQNSVCNAETSTNRPNRCRLHIHASYSTTMKMNVPMLPLSQPNAVGLILAHGSVGDAESALSPDVYVSDDGGYSWLLALRGPHHYAILDSGGLLVAVEHSNSPVNQIKFSTDEGQCWHSYNFTNDPLHFSGMDSEPGSRSMNVSVWGYRGDFSKWVVITIDFRKLFSRDCDEGDYVEWLAHSADPSGSNDGCVLGYKETFLRLRKDSVCWKGRDFAVSKKLFSCPCTLADYHCDFGYHRPENSSECVEQEDMKGRALEFCLNGTTELLQTSGYRKIPGNRCEGGFQPERTETDLRRMCIGSALLPKSLTEHSSTNAVVIAMVIIGILLMSAVAGVWLVKKYVCGGRFLVHRYSVMRENVEANNIEGVDDVDSQYTETEKAQFNEDSDQVCDAVELLNKCH
;
A
#
# COMPACT_ATOMS: atom_id res chain seq x y z
N MET A 1 -3.58 -71.17 6.74
CA MET A 1 -3.45 -72.18 5.66
C MET A 1 -2.57 -71.61 4.56
N ASN A 2 -2.02 -72.49 3.72
CA ASN A 2 -0.97 -72.20 2.73
C ASN A 2 -1.52 -71.30 1.58
N SER A 3 -0.71 -70.67 0.70
CA SER A 3 0.65 -71.06 0.26
C SER A 3 1.59 -69.88 -0.08
N VAL A 4 2.79 -70.21 -0.56
CA VAL A 4 4.01 -69.37 -0.59
C VAL A 4 4.80 -69.56 -1.90
N CYS A 5 5.64 -68.58 -2.27
CA CYS A 5 6.65 -68.58 -3.36
C CYS A 5 6.10 -68.52 -4.81
N TYR A 6 6.88 -68.11 -5.82
CA TYR A 6 8.36 -68.12 -5.97
C TYR A 6 9.00 -66.82 -6.48
N PHE A 7 10.27 -66.63 -6.10
CA PHE A 7 11.25 -65.76 -6.76
C PHE A 7 11.80 -66.41 -8.05
N LEU A 8 12.28 -65.59 -9.00
CA LEU A 8 13.56 -65.82 -9.69
C LEU A 8 14.09 -64.51 -10.34
N ALA A 9 15.37 -64.48 -10.67
CA ALA A 9 16.10 -63.31 -11.18
C ALA A 9 17.12 -63.72 -12.28
N LEU A 10 17.97 -62.77 -12.70
CA LEU A 10 18.94 -62.81 -13.83
C LEU A 10 18.29 -62.54 -15.21
N GLY A 11 18.96 -61.89 -16.18
CA GLY A 11 20.20 -61.12 -16.08
C GLY A 11 21.02 -61.02 -17.38
N LEU A 12 21.63 -59.84 -17.61
CA LEU A 12 22.82 -59.55 -18.43
C LEU A 12 22.74 -59.45 -19.98
N LEU A 13 23.57 -58.49 -20.46
CA LEU A 13 24.25 -58.32 -21.77
C LEU A 13 23.64 -57.43 -22.89
N SER A 14 24.49 -56.51 -23.34
CA SER A 14 24.40 -55.56 -24.47
C SER A 14 25.13 -56.14 -25.73
N PRO A 15 25.24 -55.50 -26.94
CA PRO A 15 25.95 -54.21 -27.12
C PRO A 15 25.60 -53.25 -28.30
N VAL A 16 25.93 -51.97 -28.11
CA VAL A 16 26.55 -50.98 -29.05
C VAL A 16 25.95 -50.71 -30.45
N LEU A 17 25.46 -49.47 -30.61
CA LEU A 17 25.69 -48.50 -31.70
C LEU A 17 25.40 -47.09 -31.11
N GLY A 18 26.05 -45.97 -31.46
CA GLY A 18 27.18 -45.77 -32.37
C GLY A 18 27.61 -44.29 -32.58
N ARG A 19 28.04 -43.59 -31.52
CA ARG A 19 28.69 -42.23 -31.50
C ARG A 19 27.93 -41.01 -32.08
N TYR A 20 27.76 -39.99 -31.23
CA TYR A 20 28.47 -38.70 -31.37
C TYR A 20 28.80 -38.17 -29.95
N GLN A 21 29.90 -37.43 -29.78
CA GLN A 21 30.41 -37.01 -28.45
C GLN A 21 31.33 -35.79 -28.57
N GLN A 22 31.60 -35.14 -27.42
CA GLN A 22 32.40 -33.93 -27.17
C GLN A 22 31.59 -32.61 -27.36
N GLU A 23 31.73 -31.58 -26.52
CA GLU A 23 32.74 -31.36 -25.45
C GLU A 23 32.19 -30.53 -24.28
N ALA A 24 32.21 -31.05 -23.03
CA ALA A 24 31.64 -30.36 -21.86
C ALA A 24 32.15 -30.88 -20.48
N SER A 25 33.46 -31.06 -20.29
CA SER A 25 34.02 -31.65 -19.04
C SER A 25 35.25 -30.94 -18.44
N GLY A 26 35.30 -29.60 -18.57
CA GLY A 26 36.35 -28.76 -17.96
C GLY A 26 35.95 -28.00 -16.68
N LEU A 27 34.81 -27.28 -16.70
CA LEU A 27 34.50 -26.25 -15.69
C LEU A 27 34.17 -26.80 -14.27
N SER A 28 33.63 -28.01 -14.16
CA SER A 28 33.06 -28.52 -12.90
C SER A 28 34.09 -28.75 -11.78
N ARG A 29 35.37 -28.96 -12.12
CA ARG A 29 36.42 -29.26 -11.13
C ARG A 29 37.07 -28.00 -10.54
N VAL A 30 37.19 -26.94 -11.32
CA VAL A 30 37.72 -25.63 -10.87
C VAL A 30 36.75 -24.97 -9.89
N ARG A 31 35.45 -24.92 -10.24
CA ARG A 31 34.40 -24.27 -9.44
C ARG A 31 34.30 -24.85 -8.01
N ARG A 32 34.56 -26.15 -7.84
CA ARG A 32 34.58 -26.81 -6.53
C ARG A 32 35.81 -26.48 -5.66
N GLN A 33 36.97 -26.16 -6.26
CA GLN A 33 38.16 -25.77 -5.49
C GLN A 33 38.19 -24.28 -5.13
N GLN A 34 37.62 -23.40 -5.95
CA GLN A 34 37.41 -21.99 -5.57
C GLN A 34 36.38 -21.86 -4.44
N SER A 35 35.23 -22.55 -4.55
CA SER A 35 34.21 -22.58 -3.49
C SER A 35 34.80 -23.05 -2.14
N ALA A 36 35.63 -24.09 -2.13
CA ALA A 36 36.27 -24.60 -0.92
C ALA A 36 37.31 -23.64 -0.30
N ARG A 37 37.89 -22.70 -1.08
CA ARG A 37 38.79 -21.66 -0.54
C ARG A 37 38.01 -20.47 0.00
N LEU A 38 37.02 -19.98 -0.72
CA LEU A 38 36.18 -18.84 -0.30
C LEU A 38 35.40 -19.09 1.00
N VAL A 39 35.05 -20.36 1.30
CA VAL A 39 34.45 -20.75 2.59
C VAL A 39 35.45 -20.66 3.75
N SER A 40 36.76 -20.79 3.50
CA SER A 40 37.78 -20.78 4.55
C SER A 40 38.16 -19.37 5.03
N GLU A 41 37.93 -18.34 4.22
CA GLU A 41 38.27 -16.93 4.53
C GLU A 41 37.06 -16.13 5.04
N ARG A 42 35.84 -16.68 4.97
CA ARG A 42 34.61 -16.08 5.56
C ARG A 42 34.27 -16.64 6.96
N THR A 43 35.28 -17.02 7.74
CA THR A 43 35.11 -17.52 9.13
C THR A 43 35.50 -16.51 10.21
N GLU A 44 35.80 -15.27 9.83
CA GLU A 44 35.78 -14.14 10.77
C GLU A 44 34.32 -13.71 11.04
N HIS A 45 34.04 -13.19 12.23
CA HIS A 45 32.66 -12.94 12.68
C HIS A 45 31.97 -11.80 11.90
N SER A 46 30.62 -11.85 11.85
CA SER A 46 29.72 -10.83 11.25
C SER A 46 29.64 -9.55 12.12
N GLY A 47 30.80 -8.99 12.45
CA GLY A 47 30.93 -7.78 13.24
C GLY A 47 30.64 -6.51 12.44
N GLY A 48 30.11 -5.50 13.12
CA GLY A 48 30.00 -4.15 12.54
C GLY A 48 31.39 -3.58 12.26
N LEU A 49 31.52 -2.75 11.21
CA LEU A 49 32.82 -2.17 10.80
C LEU A 49 33.58 -1.43 11.92
N ASN A 50 32.86 -0.95 12.94
CA ASN A 50 33.39 -0.23 14.09
C ASN A 50 33.46 -1.05 15.40
N GLU A 51 33.09 -2.34 15.44
CA GLU A 51 33.07 -3.12 16.71
C GLU A 51 34.42 -3.14 17.46
N GLN A 52 35.54 -2.87 16.77
CA GLN A 52 36.88 -2.78 17.35
C GLN A 52 37.26 -1.38 17.88
N THR A 53 36.50 -0.33 17.55
CA THR A 53 36.74 1.06 18.00
C THR A 53 35.67 1.59 18.96
N CYS A 54 34.52 0.93 19.05
CA CYS A 54 33.43 1.29 19.96
C CYS A 54 33.78 1.06 21.44
N THR A 55 33.37 1.98 22.32
CA THR A 55 33.56 1.86 23.76
C THR A 55 32.72 0.74 24.37
N ALA A 56 33.35 -0.22 25.05
CA ALA A 56 32.65 -1.35 25.66
C ALA A 56 31.73 -0.92 26.81
N LEU A 57 30.42 -1.17 26.67
CA LEU A 57 29.41 -0.85 27.69
C LEU A 57 29.43 -1.88 28.83
N HIS A 58 30.30 -1.67 29.82
CA HIS A 58 30.46 -2.57 30.96
C HIS A 58 29.16 -2.76 31.78
N GLY A 59 28.82 -4.02 32.07
CA GLY A 59 27.66 -4.40 32.89
C GLY A 59 26.35 -4.57 32.12
N VAL A 60 26.28 -4.18 30.84
CA VAL A 60 25.05 -4.24 30.04
C VAL A 60 24.53 -5.67 29.84
N GLU A 61 25.41 -6.63 29.56
CA GLU A 61 25.00 -8.02 29.31
C GLU A 61 24.23 -8.61 30.52
N SER A 62 24.67 -8.35 31.75
CA SER A 62 23.97 -8.81 32.96
C SER A 62 22.70 -8.01 33.25
N ALA A 63 22.60 -6.75 32.80
CA ALA A 63 21.34 -6.00 32.85
C ALA A 63 20.32 -6.61 31.87
N LEU A 64 20.70 -6.83 30.60
CA LEU A 64 19.81 -7.40 29.58
C LEU A 64 19.41 -8.85 29.92
N LEU A 65 20.33 -9.69 30.40
CA LEU A 65 20.00 -11.06 30.85
C LEU A 65 18.90 -11.11 31.93
N ASN A 66 18.83 -10.11 32.82
CA ASN A 66 17.78 -10.02 33.84
C ASN A 66 16.46 -9.40 33.32
N ASN A 67 16.43 -8.94 32.06
CA ASN A 67 15.28 -8.26 31.44
C ASN A 67 14.84 -8.93 30.11
N THR A 68 15.45 -10.06 29.74
CA THR A 68 15.06 -10.93 28.62
C THR A 68 14.08 -11.99 29.11
N SER A 69 12.85 -11.96 28.59
CA SER A 69 11.78 -12.91 28.91
C SER A 69 11.55 -13.86 27.73
N THR A 70 11.42 -15.16 27.98
CA THR A 70 11.12 -16.17 26.94
C THR A 70 9.77 -16.83 27.20
N PHE A 71 8.88 -16.83 26.21
CA PHE A 71 7.62 -17.56 26.24
C PHE A 71 7.56 -18.58 25.09
N THR A 72 7.15 -19.81 25.42
CA THR A 72 7.02 -20.92 24.46
C THR A 72 5.56 -21.32 24.35
N PHE A 73 4.99 -21.21 23.16
CA PHE A 73 3.62 -21.61 22.90
C PHE A 73 3.50 -23.14 22.95
N LYS A 74 2.40 -23.66 23.52
CA LYS A 74 2.20 -25.10 23.74
C LYS A 74 1.74 -25.84 22.47
N MET A 75 1.31 -25.10 21.46
CA MET A 75 0.78 -25.59 20.19
C MET A 75 1.87 -26.25 19.34
N ARG A 76 1.51 -27.32 18.62
CA ARG A 76 2.38 -27.95 17.61
C ARG A 76 2.08 -27.31 16.25
N SER A 77 3.06 -26.62 15.66
CA SER A 77 2.84 -25.71 14.54
C SER A 77 2.76 -26.38 13.17
N LEU A 78 1.59 -26.26 12.53
CA LEU A 78 1.39 -26.19 11.07
C LEU A 78 0.37 -25.09 10.71
N GLY A 79 0.06 -24.20 11.65
CA GLY A 79 -0.94 -23.14 11.53
C GLY A 79 -0.32 -21.76 11.36
N THR A 80 -1.11 -20.81 10.83
CA THR A 80 -0.72 -19.40 10.71
C THR A 80 -0.72 -18.71 12.08
N LEU A 81 -0.01 -17.58 12.16
CA LEU A 81 0.10 -16.76 13.36
C LEU A 81 -0.09 -15.28 12.97
N SER A 82 -1.03 -14.61 13.62
CA SER A 82 -1.36 -13.19 13.42
C SER A 82 -1.17 -12.45 14.75
N LEU A 83 -0.57 -11.24 14.68
CA LEU A 83 -0.28 -10.40 15.85
C LEU A 83 -1.02 -9.06 15.73
N ALA A 84 -1.49 -8.53 16.87
CA ALA A 84 -2.05 -7.19 16.93
C ALA A 84 -1.79 -6.51 18.28
N TRP A 85 -1.14 -5.34 18.24
CA TRP A 85 -1.05 -4.43 19.39
C TRP A 85 -2.37 -3.72 19.60
N VAL A 86 -2.80 -3.59 20.86
CA VAL A 86 -4.13 -3.06 21.20
C VAL A 86 -3.99 -1.74 21.96
N GLY A 87 -4.03 -0.62 21.24
CA GLY A 87 -3.88 0.74 21.77
C GLY A 87 -2.43 1.15 22.09
N ASP A 88 -2.17 2.45 22.12
CA ASP A 88 -0.84 3.03 22.39
C ASP A 88 -0.49 2.97 23.88
N GLY A 89 0.65 2.36 24.22
CA GLY A 89 1.20 2.34 25.58
C GLY A 89 0.49 1.40 26.56
N SER A 90 -0.45 0.59 26.08
CA SER A 90 -1.15 -0.41 26.89
C SER A 90 -0.27 -1.61 27.25
N GLY A 91 0.79 -1.88 26.47
CA GLY A 91 1.55 -3.13 26.53
C GLY A 91 0.76 -4.37 26.12
N VAL A 92 -0.46 -4.23 25.61
CA VAL A 92 -1.35 -5.34 25.23
C VAL A 92 -1.07 -5.79 23.81
N LEU A 93 -0.75 -7.08 23.68
CA LEU A 93 -0.49 -7.76 22.42
C LEU A 93 -1.35 -9.03 22.35
N LEU A 94 -2.19 -9.10 21.32
CA LEU A 94 -2.97 -10.29 20.98
C LEU A 94 -2.23 -11.12 19.93
N VAL A 95 -2.26 -12.44 20.11
CA VAL A 95 -1.72 -13.42 19.16
C VAL A 95 -2.82 -14.43 18.86
N LEU A 96 -3.29 -14.42 17.61
CA LEU A 96 -4.21 -15.41 17.08
C LEU A 96 -3.40 -16.45 16.30
N THR A 97 -3.61 -17.73 16.59
CA THR A 97 -3.09 -18.83 15.77
C THR A 97 -4.24 -19.69 15.28
N THR A 98 -4.30 -19.98 13.98
CA THR A 98 -5.37 -20.81 13.40
C THR A 98 -4.80 -22.03 12.70
N PHE A 99 -5.56 -23.12 12.69
CA PHE A 99 -5.16 -24.38 12.11
C PHE A 99 -6.36 -25.05 11.44
N HIS A 100 -6.13 -25.62 10.25
CA HIS A 100 -7.16 -26.28 9.45
C HIS A 100 -6.77 -27.73 9.19
N VAL A 101 -7.65 -28.67 9.52
CA VAL A 101 -7.46 -30.09 9.16
C VAL A 101 -8.22 -30.39 7.87
N PRO A 102 -7.53 -30.65 6.74
CA PRO A 102 -8.18 -31.02 5.48
C PRO A 102 -8.69 -32.48 5.56
N LEU A 103 -9.87 -32.65 6.16
CA LEU A 103 -10.65 -33.88 6.15
C LEU A 103 -11.73 -33.80 5.07
N PHE A 104 -11.82 -34.85 4.24
CA PHE A 104 -12.87 -34.95 3.22
C PHE A 104 -14.26 -34.78 3.85
N MET A 105 -15.00 -33.77 3.36
CA MET A 105 -16.37 -33.40 3.76
C MET A 105 -16.57 -32.75 5.16
N MET A 106 -15.53 -32.41 5.93
CA MET A 106 -15.70 -31.60 7.16
C MET A 106 -14.54 -30.61 7.40
N ARG A 107 -14.86 -29.31 7.48
CA ARG A 107 -13.93 -28.24 7.86
C ARG A 107 -13.69 -28.21 9.37
N PHE A 108 -12.81 -29.06 9.88
CA PHE A 108 -12.34 -28.95 11.26
C PHE A 108 -11.25 -27.87 11.37
N GLY A 109 -11.69 -26.62 11.53
CA GLY A 109 -10.86 -25.50 11.95
C GLY A 109 -10.72 -25.44 13.48
N GLN A 110 -9.55 -25.03 13.96
CA GLN A 110 -9.34 -24.63 15.35
C GLN A 110 -8.55 -23.33 15.40
N SER A 111 -8.90 -22.46 16.36
CA SER A 111 -8.18 -21.23 16.64
C SER A 111 -7.82 -21.17 18.12
N ASN A 112 -6.64 -20.63 18.42
CA ASN A 112 -6.23 -20.27 19.77
C ASN A 112 -5.92 -18.78 19.82
N LEU A 113 -6.37 -18.12 20.88
CA LEU A 113 -6.16 -16.69 21.13
C LEU A 113 -5.34 -16.55 22.41
N TYR A 114 -4.21 -15.86 22.32
CA TYR A 114 -3.34 -15.55 23.44
C TYR A 114 -3.27 -14.03 23.66
N ARG A 115 -3.18 -13.60 24.92
CA ARG A 115 -3.09 -12.19 25.32
C ARG A 115 -1.91 -11.96 26.24
N SER A 116 -1.06 -11.00 25.88
CA SER A 116 -0.09 -10.36 26.76
C SER A 116 -0.63 -9.02 27.27
N GLU A 117 -0.07 -8.54 28.39
CA GLU A 117 -0.28 -7.21 28.99
C GLU A 117 1.05 -6.60 29.46
N ASP A 118 2.17 -7.09 28.91
CA ASP A 118 3.54 -6.81 29.34
C ASP A 118 4.52 -6.66 28.16
N HIS A 119 4.01 -6.21 27.00
CA HIS A 119 4.72 -6.11 25.72
C HIS A 119 5.24 -7.45 25.18
N GLY A 120 4.54 -8.55 25.43
CA GLY A 120 4.89 -9.88 24.94
C GLY A 120 5.95 -10.61 25.78
N LYS A 121 6.14 -10.25 27.05
CA LYS A 121 7.04 -10.98 27.98
C LYS A 121 6.38 -12.26 28.50
N THR A 122 5.07 -12.22 28.74
CA THR A 122 4.24 -13.38 29.09
C THR A 122 2.91 -13.35 28.35
N PHE A 123 2.33 -14.52 28.11
CA PHE A 123 1.03 -14.67 27.46
C PHE A 123 0.10 -15.59 28.26
N LYS A 124 -1.16 -15.19 28.33
CA LYS A 124 -2.27 -16.00 28.84
C LYS A 124 -3.02 -16.58 27.65
N ASP A 125 -3.36 -17.88 27.70
CA ASP A 125 -4.33 -18.46 26.77
C ASP A 125 -5.71 -17.94 27.17
N VAL A 126 -6.44 -17.36 26.22
CA VAL A 126 -7.77 -16.77 26.39
C VAL A 126 -8.75 -17.29 25.32
N THR A 127 -8.44 -18.45 24.71
CA THR A 127 -9.27 -19.09 23.68
C THR A 127 -10.71 -19.35 24.14
N ASP A 128 -10.91 -19.58 25.44
CA ASP A 128 -12.22 -19.76 26.07
C ASP A 128 -13.15 -18.55 25.87
N LEU A 129 -12.60 -17.32 25.77
CA LEU A 129 -13.39 -16.08 25.57
C LEU A 129 -14.07 -16.02 24.19
N ILE A 130 -13.52 -16.73 23.19
CA ILE A 130 -14.13 -16.90 21.86
C ILE A 130 -14.87 -18.24 21.72
N ASN A 131 -15.14 -18.92 22.83
CA ASN A 131 -15.77 -20.26 22.90
C ASN A 131 -15.07 -21.32 22.01
N HIS A 132 -13.75 -21.20 21.80
CA HIS A 132 -12.97 -22.00 20.84
C HIS A 132 -13.45 -21.95 19.37
N THR A 133 -14.21 -20.92 18.99
CA THR A 133 -14.71 -20.74 17.61
C THR A 133 -13.55 -20.53 16.64
N PHE A 134 -13.65 -21.09 15.42
CA PHE A 134 -12.67 -20.84 14.38
C PHE A 134 -12.78 -19.40 13.87
N ILE A 135 -11.69 -18.65 13.93
CA ILE A 135 -11.59 -17.26 13.45
C ILE A 135 -11.02 -17.26 12.03
N GLN A 136 -11.67 -16.56 11.11
CA GLN A 136 -11.23 -16.45 9.72
C GLN A 136 -10.00 -15.54 9.64
N THR A 137 -8.89 -16.08 9.14
CA THR A 137 -7.59 -15.37 9.05
C THR A 137 -7.62 -14.13 8.20
N ASP A 138 -8.48 -14.13 7.19
CA ASP A 138 -8.49 -13.14 6.11
C ASP A 138 -9.09 -11.81 6.60
N PHE A 139 -9.90 -11.88 7.68
CA PHE A 139 -10.39 -10.72 8.43
C PHE A 139 -9.47 -10.32 9.61
N GLY A 140 -8.36 -11.04 9.81
CA GLY A 140 -7.31 -10.72 10.78
C GLY A 140 -7.78 -10.49 12.21
N ILE A 141 -7.21 -9.46 12.84
CA ILE A 141 -7.65 -8.92 14.14
C ILE A 141 -7.92 -7.43 13.93
N ALA A 142 -9.19 -7.03 13.93
CA ALA A 142 -9.59 -5.66 13.60
C ALA A 142 -9.55 -4.76 14.85
N ILE A 143 -8.47 -3.99 14.98
CA ILE A 143 -8.22 -3.04 16.08
C ILE A 143 -8.77 -1.65 15.72
N SER A 144 -9.33 -0.92 16.69
CA SER A 144 -9.81 0.44 16.44
C SER A 144 -8.68 1.47 16.28
N PRO A 145 -8.81 2.43 15.34
CA PRO A 145 -7.81 3.48 15.12
C PRO A 145 -7.80 4.53 16.25
N ASP A 146 -8.90 4.65 17.01
CA ASP A 146 -9.03 5.53 18.17
C ASP A 146 -8.22 5.08 19.40
N HIS A 147 -7.47 3.97 19.30
CA HIS A 147 -6.69 3.33 20.36
C HIS A 147 -7.48 2.98 21.64
N SER A 148 -8.81 3.02 21.61
CA SER A 148 -9.70 2.89 22.80
C SER A 148 -9.77 1.48 23.41
N GLY A 149 -8.98 0.53 22.90
CA GLY A 149 -8.96 -0.86 23.36
C GLY A 149 -10.00 -1.77 22.72
N LYS A 150 -10.70 -1.29 21.68
CA LYS A 150 -11.67 -2.10 20.94
C LYS A 150 -10.99 -3.11 20.02
N VAL A 151 -11.52 -4.33 20.01
CA VAL A 151 -11.03 -5.45 19.20
C VAL A 151 -12.21 -6.21 18.62
N ILE A 152 -12.14 -6.53 17.34
CA ILE A 152 -13.09 -7.38 16.64
C ILE A 152 -12.37 -8.60 16.05
N LEU A 153 -12.97 -9.77 16.24
CA LEU A 153 -12.59 -11.04 15.59
C LEU A 153 -13.84 -11.62 14.89
N THR A 154 -13.68 -12.14 13.68
CA THR A 154 -14.78 -12.70 12.87
C THR A 154 -14.62 -14.20 12.73
N GLY A 155 -15.58 -14.98 13.24
CA GLY A 155 -15.54 -16.44 13.25
C GLY A 155 -16.66 -17.14 12.47
N ASP A 156 -16.37 -18.37 12.04
CA ASP A 156 -17.29 -19.29 11.35
C ASP A 156 -18.01 -20.18 12.38
N VAL A 157 -19.35 -20.21 12.34
CA VAL A 157 -20.20 -21.10 13.16
C VAL A 157 -20.66 -22.28 12.31
N SER A 158 -19.79 -23.28 12.24
CA SER A 158 -19.79 -24.34 11.22
C SER A 158 -20.99 -25.29 11.20
N ASP A 159 -21.88 -25.24 12.20
CA ASP A 159 -23.08 -26.09 12.28
C ASP A 159 -24.29 -25.54 11.49
N VAL A 160 -24.31 -24.24 11.14
CA VAL A 160 -25.47 -23.57 10.51
C VAL A 160 -25.09 -22.64 9.35
N GLY A 161 -23.79 -22.45 9.07
CA GLY A 161 -23.33 -21.58 7.97
C GLY A 161 -23.52 -20.08 8.26
N GLY A 162 -23.43 -19.68 9.53
CA GLY A 162 -23.52 -18.28 9.97
C GLY A 162 -22.19 -17.78 10.52
N PHE A 163 -21.97 -16.46 10.45
CA PHE A 163 -20.77 -15.81 10.97
C PHE A 163 -21.06 -15.15 12.32
N ARG A 164 -20.07 -15.21 13.22
CA ARG A 164 -20.14 -14.66 14.57
C ARG A 164 -19.01 -13.67 14.81
N LEU A 165 -19.40 -12.47 15.21
CA LEU A 165 -18.52 -11.41 15.63
C LEU A 165 -18.20 -11.57 17.12
N PHE A 166 -16.92 -11.53 17.48
CA PHE A 166 -16.47 -11.43 18.87
C PHE A 166 -15.90 -10.05 19.10
N ARG A 167 -16.45 -9.33 20.08
CA ARG A 167 -16.26 -7.89 20.27
C ARG A 167 -15.76 -7.59 21.68
N SER A 168 -14.58 -7.00 21.79
CA SER A 168 -14.04 -6.47 23.05
C SER A 168 -14.04 -4.94 23.01
N GLN A 169 -14.28 -4.31 24.16
CA GLN A 169 -14.13 -2.86 24.39
C GLN A 169 -13.11 -2.59 25.53
N ASP A 170 -12.37 -3.61 25.94
CA ASP A 170 -11.58 -3.65 27.18
C ASP A 170 -10.18 -4.24 26.98
N PHE A 171 -9.58 -3.97 25.82
CA PHE A 171 -8.24 -4.44 25.45
C PHE A 171 -8.14 -5.97 25.43
N GLY A 172 -9.20 -6.66 24.97
CA GLY A 172 -9.27 -8.12 24.88
C GLY A 172 -9.39 -8.85 26.22
N LEU A 173 -9.86 -8.19 27.29
CA LEU A 173 -10.10 -8.84 28.60
C LEU A 173 -11.42 -9.63 28.62
N SER A 174 -12.43 -9.18 27.87
CA SER A 174 -13.69 -9.89 27.64
C SER A 174 -14.16 -9.71 26.20
N PHE A 175 -14.96 -10.65 25.71
CA PHE A 175 -15.53 -10.62 24.36
C PHE A 175 -17.03 -10.91 24.40
N GLU A 176 -17.83 -10.00 23.83
CA GLU A 176 -19.24 -10.22 23.56
C GLU A 176 -19.40 -10.89 22.19
N ALA A 177 -20.19 -11.97 22.12
CA ALA A 177 -20.55 -12.61 20.85
C ALA A 177 -21.76 -11.92 20.21
N THR A 178 -21.78 -11.83 18.89
CA THR A 178 -22.92 -11.32 18.11
C THR A 178 -23.02 -12.06 16.78
N ASP A 179 -24.16 -12.70 16.52
CA ASP A 179 -24.40 -13.42 15.25
C ASP A 179 -24.77 -12.43 14.15
N LEU A 180 -24.08 -12.50 13.01
CA LEU A 180 -24.28 -11.58 11.89
C LEU A 180 -25.47 -12.01 11.02
N PRO A 181 -26.37 -11.09 10.62
CA PRO A 181 -27.50 -11.41 9.73
C PRO A 181 -27.09 -11.54 8.25
N PHE A 182 -25.78 -11.58 7.97
CA PHE A 182 -25.17 -11.68 6.65
C PHE A 182 -23.82 -12.41 6.76
N VAL A 183 -23.31 -12.96 5.65
CA VAL A 183 -21.91 -13.38 5.57
C VAL A 183 -21.07 -12.13 5.31
N PRO A 184 -20.17 -11.72 6.23
CA PRO A 184 -19.27 -10.60 6.00
C PRO A 184 -18.35 -10.96 4.83
N LEU A 185 -18.21 -10.01 3.92
CA LEU A 185 -17.31 -10.12 2.78
C LEU A 185 -16.03 -9.32 3.03
N ILE A 186 -16.12 -8.23 3.80
CA ILE A 186 -14.99 -7.38 4.21
C ILE A 186 -14.74 -7.44 5.72
N GLN A 187 -13.49 -7.26 6.17
CA GLN A 187 -13.21 -6.97 7.58
C GLN A 187 -13.79 -5.58 7.92
N LEU A 188 -14.32 -5.44 9.12
CA LEU A 188 -15.20 -4.34 9.48
C LEU A 188 -14.45 -3.00 9.53
N LEU A 189 -14.90 -2.05 8.71
CA LEU A 189 -14.34 -0.70 8.61
C LEU A 189 -14.78 0.16 9.80
N TYR A 190 -13.85 0.46 10.71
CA TYR A 190 -14.06 1.47 11.74
C TYR A 190 -14.21 2.87 11.14
N ASN A 191 -15.20 3.64 11.58
CA ASN A 191 -15.31 5.07 11.31
C ASN A 191 -14.17 5.82 12.03
N PRO A 192 -13.25 6.50 11.31
CA PRO A 192 -12.09 7.14 11.95
C PRO A 192 -12.43 8.26 12.95
N ALA A 193 -13.67 8.77 12.95
CA ALA A 193 -14.13 9.79 13.90
C ALA A 193 -14.94 9.22 15.09
N ASP A 194 -15.36 7.95 15.04
CA ASP A 194 -16.04 7.25 16.14
C ASP A 194 -15.87 5.73 15.97
N GLY A 195 -14.98 5.12 16.76
CA GLY A 195 -14.73 3.68 16.69
C GLY A 195 -15.90 2.79 17.16
N ASN A 196 -17.09 3.34 17.45
CA ASN A 196 -18.31 2.54 17.64
C ASN A 196 -19.10 2.34 16.34
N THR A 197 -18.95 3.23 15.36
CA THR A 197 -19.65 3.13 14.08
C THR A 197 -18.82 2.28 13.09
N LEU A 198 -19.43 1.25 12.50
CA LEU A 198 -18.76 0.25 11.67
C LEU A 198 -19.48 0.05 10.33
N LEU A 199 -18.73 -0.21 9.24
CA LEU A 199 -19.27 -0.64 7.95
C LEU A 199 -18.72 -2.00 7.52
N THR A 200 -19.53 -2.74 6.75
CA THR A 200 -19.11 -3.95 6.04
C THR A 200 -19.95 -4.17 4.77
N LEU A 201 -19.36 -4.74 3.72
CA LEU A 201 -20.09 -5.38 2.64
C LEU A 201 -20.37 -6.85 3.00
N SER A 202 -21.46 -7.42 2.52
CA SER A 202 -21.74 -8.87 2.56
C SER A 202 -21.61 -9.52 1.18
N ILE A 203 -21.56 -10.86 1.12
CA ILE A 203 -21.39 -11.64 -0.13
C ILE A 203 -22.41 -11.32 -1.25
N THR A 204 -23.52 -10.67 -0.88
CA THR A 204 -24.57 -10.17 -1.76
C THR A 204 -24.32 -8.75 -2.29
N LEU A 205 -23.11 -8.21 -2.09
CA LEU A 205 -22.72 -6.82 -2.39
C LEU A 205 -23.60 -5.78 -1.66
N ASP A 206 -24.15 -6.14 -0.50
CA ASP A 206 -24.96 -5.23 0.32
C ASP A 206 -24.09 -4.47 1.32
N LEU A 207 -24.35 -3.17 1.46
CA LEU A 207 -23.68 -2.33 2.45
C LEU A 207 -24.43 -2.34 3.78
N TRP A 208 -23.76 -2.81 4.82
CA TRP A 208 -24.24 -2.91 6.19
C TRP A 208 -23.53 -1.92 7.11
N LEU A 209 -24.29 -1.29 7.99
CA LEU A 209 -23.85 -0.35 9.01
C LEU A 209 -24.23 -0.84 10.40
N SER A 210 -23.34 -0.65 11.37
CA SER A 210 -23.64 -0.65 12.80
C SER A 210 -23.31 0.72 13.40
N GLU A 211 -24.18 1.19 14.31
CA GLU A 211 -24.01 2.43 15.09
C GLU A 211 -23.72 2.14 16.59
N ASP A 212 -23.49 0.87 16.95
CA ASP A 212 -23.43 0.37 18.33
C ASP A 212 -22.28 -0.63 18.58
N PHE A 213 -21.15 -0.41 17.91
CA PHE A 213 -19.97 -1.27 17.90
C PHE A 213 -20.33 -2.72 17.57
N GLY A 214 -21.01 -2.93 16.44
CA GLY A 214 -21.28 -4.24 15.84
C GLY A 214 -22.31 -5.11 16.57
N ALA A 215 -23.07 -4.57 17.54
CA ALA A 215 -24.07 -5.31 18.29
C ALA A 215 -25.40 -5.47 17.52
N THR A 216 -25.78 -4.47 16.73
CA THR A 216 -26.89 -4.53 15.76
C THR A 216 -26.47 -3.97 14.40
N TRP A 217 -27.13 -4.46 13.35
CA TRP A 217 -26.75 -4.19 11.96
C TRP A 217 -27.95 -3.80 11.10
N ARG A 218 -27.78 -2.74 10.30
CA ARG A 218 -28.75 -2.25 9.29
C ARG A 218 -28.11 -2.29 7.91
N LYS A 219 -28.71 -3.03 6.97
CA LYS A 219 -28.46 -2.86 5.54
C LYS A 219 -28.93 -1.47 5.11
N ILE A 220 -28.05 -0.71 4.45
CA ILE A 220 -28.33 0.68 4.02
C ILE A 220 -28.36 0.84 2.49
N HIS A 221 -27.67 -0.02 1.71
CA HIS A 221 -27.71 0.02 0.25
C HIS A 221 -27.41 -1.36 -0.37
N ASP A 222 -27.90 -1.61 -1.58
CA ASP A 222 -27.68 -2.83 -2.38
C ASP A 222 -26.61 -2.59 -3.47
N ASN A 223 -26.03 -3.65 -4.04
CA ASN A 223 -25.17 -3.62 -5.24
C ASN A 223 -23.95 -2.65 -5.16
N VAL A 224 -23.25 -2.65 -4.02
CA VAL A 224 -22.11 -1.76 -3.73
C VAL A 224 -20.77 -2.44 -4.06
N CYS A 225 -19.91 -1.74 -4.80
CA CYS A 225 -18.70 -2.26 -5.45
C CYS A 225 -17.38 -1.73 -4.90
N LEU A 226 -17.43 -0.74 -4.00
CA LEU A 226 -16.31 -0.24 -3.21
C LEU A 226 -16.90 0.72 -2.18
N VAL A 227 -16.43 0.69 -0.94
CA VAL A 227 -16.85 1.62 0.11
C VAL A 227 -15.64 2.15 0.88
N ARG A 228 -15.68 3.42 1.26
CA ARG A 228 -14.69 4.09 2.11
C ARG A 228 -15.38 5.08 3.07
N TRP A 229 -14.85 5.16 4.29
CA TRP A 229 -15.18 6.26 5.21
C TRP A 229 -14.53 7.57 4.74
N GLY A 230 -15.30 8.66 4.80
CA GLY A 230 -14.83 10.01 4.50
C GLY A 230 -14.85 10.94 5.72
N PRO A 231 -14.41 12.19 5.53
CA PRO A 231 -14.34 13.17 6.61
C PRO A 231 -15.72 13.44 7.24
N LYS A 232 -15.76 13.67 8.56
CA LYS A 232 -17.01 13.85 9.33
C LYS A 232 -17.98 12.65 9.27
N SER A 233 -17.46 11.44 9.01
CA SER A 233 -18.24 10.20 8.94
C SER A 233 -19.26 10.15 7.80
N SER A 234 -19.06 10.94 6.73
CA SER A 234 -19.69 10.70 5.44
C SER A 234 -19.26 9.33 4.89
N ILE A 235 -20.15 8.61 4.22
CA ILE A 235 -19.83 7.33 3.55
C ILE A 235 -19.78 7.57 2.04
N TYR A 236 -18.68 7.17 1.41
CA TYR A 236 -18.50 7.17 -0.05
C TYR A 236 -18.53 5.75 -0.58
N PHE A 237 -19.31 5.49 -1.63
CA PHE A 237 -19.35 4.17 -2.25
C PHE A 237 -19.74 4.20 -3.73
N THR A 238 -19.17 3.28 -4.52
CA THR A 238 -19.64 3.03 -5.89
C THR A 238 -20.71 1.94 -5.91
N ASN A 239 -21.67 2.07 -6.82
CA ASN A 239 -22.69 1.05 -7.06
C ASN A 239 -22.96 0.89 -8.57
N ASN A 240 -23.50 -0.27 -8.96
CA ASN A 240 -24.10 -0.44 -10.28
C ASN A 240 -25.62 -0.69 -10.17
N ASN A 241 -26.37 -0.04 -11.04
CA ASN A 241 -27.82 -0.26 -11.18
C ASN A 241 -28.12 -1.62 -11.85
N ASN A 242 -27.14 -2.24 -12.54
CA ASN A 242 -27.22 -3.60 -13.09
C ASN A 242 -26.78 -4.71 -12.12
N GLY A 243 -26.26 -4.39 -10.93
CA GLY A 243 -25.70 -5.37 -9.98
C GLY A 243 -24.23 -5.76 -10.21
N SER A 244 -23.78 -5.84 -11.47
CA SER A 244 -22.39 -6.16 -11.83
C SER A 244 -21.37 -5.11 -11.35
N CYS A 245 -20.38 -5.51 -10.56
CA CYS A 245 -19.23 -4.65 -10.26
C CYS A 245 -18.13 -4.68 -11.34
N ASN A 246 -18.25 -5.58 -12.31
CA ASN A 246 -17.33 -5.70 -13.44
C ASN A 246 -17.56 -4.64 -14.52
N ASP A 247 -18.69 -3.91 -14.48
CA ASP A 247 -19.01 -2.79 -15.38
C ASP A 247 -18.19 -1.52 -15.03
N LYS A 248 -16.87 -1.66 -14.77
CA LYS A 248 -15.98 -0.53 -14.45
C LYS A 248 -16.03 0.52 -15.56
N GLY A 249 -16.39 1.74 -15.20
CA GLY A 249 -16.61 2.85 -16.13
C GLY A 249 -18.09 3.16 -16.39
N ALA A 250 -19.01 2.34 -15.89
CA ALA A 250 -20.45 2.59 -15.87
C ALA A 250 -21.01 2.82 -14.46
N LEU A 251 -20.18 2.74 -13.41
CA LEU A 251 -20.60 2.86 -12.01
C LEU A 251 -21.08 4.28 -11.67
N ASP A 252 -21.98 4.38 -10.69
CA ASP A 252 -22.32 5.63 -10.00
C ASP A 252 -21.52 5.71 -8.70
N LEU A 253 -20.94 6.86 -8.37
CA LEU A 253 -20.39 7.16 -7.04
C LEU A 253 -21.41 7.94 -6.24
N ARG A 254 -21.71 7.46 -5.02
CA ARG A 254 -22.68 8.04 -4.10
C ARG A 254 -22.03 8.45 -2.78
N ARG A 255 -22.61 9.47 -2.15
CA ARG A 255 -22.33 9.93 -0.79
C ARG A 255 -23.58 9.81 0.07
N THR A 256 -23.42 9.47 1.35
CA THR A 256 -24.41 9.69 2.41
C THR A 256 -23.75 10.37 3.59
N ASP A 257 -24.34 11.47 4.05
CA ASP A 257 -23.87 12.25 5.21
C ASP A 257 -24.73 12.00 6.48
N ASP A 258 -25.72 11.10 6.40
CA ASP A 258 -26.73 10.85 7.46
C ASP A 258 -26.94 9.36 7.81
N TYR A 259 -25.91 8.54 7.57
CA TYR A 259 -25.91 7.08 7.83
C TYR A 259 -26.99 6.30 7.07
N GLY A 260 -27.17 6.65 5.79
CA GLY A 260 -27.99 5.91 4.82
C GLY A 260 -29.49 6.23 4.89
N ARG A 261 -29.85 7.44 5.34
CA ARG A 261 -31.24 7.93 5.31
C ARG A 261 -31.51 8.74 4.03
N SER A 262 -30.48 9.35 3.47
CA SER A 262 -30.48 9.95 2.13
C SER A 262 -29.17 9.67 1.40
N PHE A 263 -29.24 9.65 0.05
CA PHE A 263 -28.10 9.36 -0.81
C PHE A 263 -28.03 10.39 -1.94
N GLN A 264 -26.82 10.89 -2.20
CA GLN A 264 -26.51 11.83 -3.28
C GLN A 264 -25.56 11.15 -4.26
N THR A 265 -26.00 10.92 -5.50
CA THR A 265 -25.07 10.57 -6.60
C THR A 265 -24.23 11.80 -6.91
N ILE A 266 -22.91 11.70 -6.67
CA ILE A 266 -21.96 12.79 -6.86
C ILE A 266 -21.18 12.67 -8.16
N ALA A 267 -21.00 11.46 -8.70
CA ALA A 267 -20.40 11.22 -10.01
C ALA A 267 -21.01 9.99 -10.70
N THR A 268 -20.95 9.95 -12.03
CA THR A 268 -21.50 8.86 -12.89
C THR A 268 -20.47 8.47 -13.94
N ARG A 269 -20.55 7.25 -14.50
CA ARG A 269 -19.54 6.69 -15.43
C ARG A 269 -18.16 6.52 -14.78
N VAL A 270 -18.18 6.15 -13.50
CA VAL A 270 -17.01 5.99 -12.66
C VAL A 270 -16.34 4.65 -12.97
N TYR A 271 -15.03 4.69 -13.18
CA TYR A 271 -14.16 3.52 -13.22
C TYR A 271 -13.78 3.11 -11.79
N SER A 272 -13.27 4.06 -11.01
CA SER A 272 -12.96 3.91 -9.59
C SER A 272 -12.88 5.27 -8.89
N PHE A 273 -12.83 5.29 -7.56
CA PHE A 273 -12.61 6.48 -6.74
C PHE A 273 -11.61 6.22 -5.61
N VAL A 274 -10.93 7.27 -5.15
CA VAL A 274 -10.00 7.24 -4.01
C VAL A 274 -10.20 8.50 -3.16
N LEU A 275 -10.05 8.38 -1.84
CA LEU A 275 -10.02 9.49 -0.90
C LEU A 275 -8.57 9.75 -0.48
N GLY A 276 -8.11 11.01 -0.55
CA GLY A 276 -6.74 11.37 -0.20
C GLY A 276 -6.68 12.73 0.49
N GLY A 277 -6.35 12.77 1.78
CA GLY A 277 -6.30 14.01 2.56
C GLY A 277 -7.65 14.75 2.56
N LYS A 278 -7.71 15.92 1.91
CA LYS A 278 -8.94 16.73 1.74
C LYS A 278 -9.66 16.50 0.39
N PHE A 279 -9.14 15.59 -0.44
CA PHE A 279 -9.53 15.42 -1.84
C PHE A 279 -10.32 14.13 -2.06
N VAL A 280 -11.35 14.20 -2.92
CA VAL A 280 -12.01 13.05 -3.52
C VAL A 280 -11.55 12.95 -4.98
N PHE A 281 -10.95 11.83 -5.37
CA PHE A 281 -10.53 11.55 -6.74
C PHE A 281 -11.43 10.52 -7.40
N VAL A 282 -11.76 10.74 -8.67
CA VAL A 282 -12.60 9.84 -9.46
C VAL A 282 -12.00 9.67 -10.86
N SER A 283 -11.76 8.43 -11.26
CA SER A 283 -11.41 8.08 -12.64
C SER A 283 -12.69 7.91 -13.45
N VAL A 284 -12.86 8.71 -14.51
CA VAL A 284 -14.13 8.79 -15.29
C VAL A 284 -13.86 8.42 -16.74
N MET A 285 -14.66 7.49 -17.30
CA MET A 285 -14.54 7.11 -18.72
C MET A 285 -15.01 8.26 -19.62
N THR A 286 -14.19 8.63 -20.60
CA THR A 286 -14.51 9.70 -21.57
C THR A 286 -15.63 9.26 -22.54
N GLY A 287 -16.29 10.21 -23.18
CA GLY A 287 -17.57 9.97 -23.87
C GLY A 287 -17.54 9.00 -25.07
N ALA A 288 -16.37 8.76 -25.69
CA ALA A 288 -16.28 8.11 -27.01
C ALA A 288 -15.04 7.20 -27.22
N SER A 289 -14.16 7.05 -26.23
CA SER A 289 -12.97 6.19 -26.31
C SER A 289 -12.87 5.28 -25.07
N THR A 290 -11.91 4.36 -25.07
CA THR A 290 -11.56 3.51 -23.92
C THR A 290 -10.61 4.20 -22.95
N GLU A 291 -10.64 5.54 -22.93
CA GLU A 291 -9.77 6.40 -22.12
C GLU A 291 -10.51 6.89 -20.87
N ARG A 292 -9.75 7.11 -19.81
CA ARG A 292 -10.22 7.61 -18.52
C ARG A 292 -9.39 8.80 -18.06
N VAL A 293 -10.03 9.73 -17.36
CA VAL A 293 -9.42 10.97 -16.84
C VAL A 293 -9.79 11.18 -15.38
N ILE A 294 -8.83 11.66 -14.58
CA ILE A 294 -9.05 12.01 -13.18
C ILE A 294 -9.86 13.31 -13.07
N HIS A 295 -10.92 13.25 -12.26
CA HIS A 295 -11.60 14.40 -11.70
C HIS A 295 -11.32 14.49 -10.20
N VAL A 296 -11.25 15.71 -9.68
CA VAL A 296 -11.01 16.01 -8.26
C VAL A 296 -12.13 16.87 -7.68
N SER A 297 -12.45 16.64 -6.41
CA SER A 297 -13.28 17.51 -5.58
C SER A 297 -12.61 17.80 -4.24
N VAL A 298 -12.79 19.03 -3.73
CA VAL A 298 -12.37 19.48 -2.39
C VAL A 298 -13.56 19.78 -1.47
N ASP A 299 -14.79 19.68 -1.97
CA ASP A 299 -16.05 19.88 -1.25
C ASP A 299 -16.86 18.58 -1.13
N GLY A 300 -16.17 17.44 -1.16
CA GLY A 300 -16.75 16.13 -0.92
C GLY A 300 -17.59 15.58 -2.07
N GLY A 301 -17.45 16.11 -3.28
CA GLY A 301 -18.17 15.70 -4.49
C GLY A 301 -19.34 16.60 -4.87
N ASP A 302 -19.53 17.75 -4.20
CA ASP A 302 -20.54 18.74 -4.60
C ASP A 302 -20.12 19.50 -5.89
N ARG A 303 -18.81 19.64 -6.12
CA ARG A 303 -18.22 20.19 -7.36
C ARG A 303 -17.03 19.35 -7.81
N TRP A 304 -16.85 19.28 -9.13
CA TRP A 304 -15.77 18.54 -9.77
C TRP A 304 -14.96 19.42 -10.71
N ASN A 305 -13.65 19.21 -10.70
CA ASN A 305 -12.69 19.82 -11.61
C ASN A 305 -11.94 18.70 -12.34
N MET A 306 -11.63 18.89 -13.61
CA MET A 306 -10.80 17.92 -14.37
C MET A 306 -9.33 18.17 -14.05
N ALA A 307 -8.63 17.14 -13.56
CA ALA A 307 -7.20 17.25 -13.29
C ALA A 307 -6.44 17.44 -14.61
N GLN A 308 -5.45 18.33 -14.62
CA GLN A 308 -4.59 18.59 -15.77
C GLN A 308 -3.51 17.50 -15.89
N LEU A 309 -3.95 16.26 -16.16
CA LEU A 309 -3.13 15.07 -16.33
C LEU A 309 -3.39 14.45 -17.72
N PRO A 310 -2.43 13.71 -18.31
CA PRO A 310 -2.68 12.92 -19.51
C PRO A 310 -3.85 11.95 -19.31
N ALA A 311 -4.70 11.79 -20.32
CA ALA A 311 -5.70 10.73 -20.34
C ALA A 311 -5.01 9.37 -20.54
N VAL A 312 -5.43 8.37 -19.77
CA VAL A 312 -4.86 7.02 -19.85
C VAL A 312 -5.88 6.04 -20.44
N ASN A 313 -5.40 5.01 -21.14
CA ASN A 313 -6.26 3.96 -21.67
C ASN A 313 -6.42 2.78 -20.70
N HIS A 314 -7.25 1.79 -21.04
CA HIS A 314 -7.51 0.59 -20.22
C HIS A 314 -6.30 -0.29 -19.85
N GLN A 315 -5.14 -0.15 -20.51
CA GLN A 315 -3.90 -0.86 -20.19
C GLN A 315 -2.95 -0.08 -19.27
N GLN A 316 -3.23 1.20 -19.05
CA GLN A 316 -2.43 2.14 -18.26
C GLN A 316 -3.18 2.51 -16.98
N PHE A 317 -2.47 2.89 -15.92
CA PHE A 317 -3.06 3.26 -14.63
C PHE A 317 -2.63 4.64 -14.11
N TYR A 318 -3.37 5.10 -13.09
CA TYR A 318 -3.02 6.23 -12.24
C TYR A 318 -2.79 5.70 -10.83
N SER A 319 -1.77 6.17 -10.12
CA SER A 319 -1.55 5.79 -8.70
C SER A 319 -1.24 7.00 -7.82
N ILE A 320 -1.82 7.05 -6.62
CA ILE A 320 -1.66 8.17 -5.67
C ILE A 320 -0.54 7.82 -4.69
N LEU A 321 0.70 8.06 -5.13
CA LEU A 321 1.93 7.75 -4.40
C LEU A 321 1.99 8.39 -3.00
N SER A 322 1.41 9.59 -2.85
CA SER A 322 1.24 10.26 -1.56
C SER A 322 0.24 11.40 -1.68
N ALA A 323 -0.67 11.54 -0.71
CA ALA A 323 -1.55 12.70 -0.57
C ALA A 323 -1.43 13.30 0.83
N ASN A 324 -1.08 14.59 0.92
CA ASN A 324 -1.06 15.36 2.17
C ASN A 324 -2.07 16.53 2.10
N GLN A 325 -2.00 17.49 3.03
CA GLN A 325 -2.94 18.62 3.08
C GLN A 325 -2.72 19.66 1.95
N ASP A 326 -1.51 19.70 1.38
CA ASP A 326 -1.03 20.74 0.46
C ASP A 326 -0.76 20.21 -0.96
N THR A 327 -0.33 18.96 -1.13
CA THR A 327 0.01 18.34 -2.43
C THR A 327 -0.46 16.89 -2.56
N ILE A 328 -0.66 16.46 -3.80
CA ILE A 328 -0.70 15.05 -4.21
C ILE A 328 0.48 14.76 -5.15
N PHE A 329 1.16 13.64 -4.90
CA PHE A 329 2.05 12.97 -5.85
C PHE A 329 1.21 11.93 -6.62
N MET A 330 1.10 12.11 -7.93
CA MET A 330 0.34 11.24 -8.83
C MET A 330 1.29 10.58 -9.83
N HIS A 331 1.29 9.24 -9.89
CA HIS A 331 1.88 8.49 -10.98
C HIS A 331 0.91 8.42 -12.16
N VAL A 332 1.44 8.58 -13.37
CA VAL A 332 0.75 8.27 -14.64
C VAL A 332 1.63 7.30 -15.40
N ASP A 333 1.11 6.12 -15.68
CA ASP A 333 1.82 5.06 -16.42
C ASP A 333 2.06 5.45 -17.88
N ASP A 334 3.23 5.12 -18.45
CA ASP A 334 3.56 5.43 -19.84
C ASP A 334 2.84 4.47 -20.83
N LEU A 335 2.89 4.76 -22.14
CA LEU A 335 2.16 3.96 -23.13
C LEU A 335 2.86 2.64 -23.48
N GLY A 336 2.37 1.54 -22.90
CA GLY A 336 2.74 0.16 -23.22
C GLY A 336 3.33 -0.57 -22.01
N ASP A 337 3.76 -1.82 -22.19
CA ASP A 337 4.39 -2.61 -21.11
C ASP A 337 5.85 -2.15 -20.89
N SER A 338 5.99 -0.95 -20.35
CA SER A 338 7.25 -0.20 -20.17
C SER A 338 7.91 -0.46 -18.81
N GLY A 339 7.11 -0.81 -17.80
CA GLY A 339 7.51 -0.85 -16.38
C GLY A 339 7.84 0.53 -15.78
N VAL A 340 7.47 1.62 -16.46
CA VAL A 340 7.76 3.00 -16.05
C VAL A 340 6.62 3.96 -16.38
N GLY A 341 6.56 5.04 -15.61
CA GLY A 341 5.70 6.19 -15.89
C GLY A 341 6.30 7.50 -15.40
N THR A 342 5.44 8.51 -15.24
CA THR A 342 5.82 9.87 -14.85
C THR A 342 5.13 10.27 -13.54
N ILE A 343 5.90 10.82 -12.58
CA ILE A 343 5.35 11.49 -11.39
C ILE A 343 4.98 12.93 -11.73
N TYR A 344 3.77 13.32 -11.32
CA TYR A 344 3.27 14.68 -11.30
C TYR A 344 2.98 15.15 -9.87
N VAL A 345 3.23 16.42 -9.57
CA VAL A 345 2.91 17.07 -8.28
C VAL A 345 1.85 18.14 -8.49
N SER A 346 0.82 18.13 -7.64
CA SER A 346 -0.35 19.02 -7.77
C SER A 346 -0.13 20.47 -7.33
N ASP A 347 -1.13 21.31 -7.58
CA ASP A 347 -1.40 22.52 -6.79
C ASP A 347 -2.22 22.21 -5.53
N ASP A 348 -2.41 23.21 -4.68
CA ASP A 348 -3.14 23.13 -3.42
C ASP A 348 -4.64 22.85 -3.59
N ARG A 349 -5.15 23.09 -4.80
CA ARG A 349 -6.49 22.74 -5.31
C ARG A 349 -6.59 21.28 -5.79
N GLY A 350 -5.47 20.59 -6.01
CA GLY A 350 -5.43 19.23 -6.57
C GLY A 350 -5.79 19.15 -8.06
N THR A 351 -5.80 20.27 -8.77
CA THR A 351 -6.34 20.43 -10.13
C THR A 351 -5.28 20.62 -11.21
N VAL A 352 -4.24 21.40 -10.90
CA VAL A 352 -3.18 21.74 -11.86
C VAL A 352 -1.95 20.93 -11.47
N PHE A 353 -1.43 20.12 -12.39
CA PHE A 353 -0.31 19.23 -12.14
C PHE A 353 0.93 19.66 -12.92
N SER A 354 2.08 19.60 -12.23
CA SER A 354 3.39 19.86 -12.79
C SER A 354 4.16 18.55 -12.90
N LYS A 355 4.84 18.31 -14.03
CA LYS A 355 5.74 17.15 -14.19
C LYS A 355 6.91 17.25 -13.21
N SER A 356 7.18 16.20 -12.45
CA SER A 356 8.17 16.17 -11.35
C SER A 356 9.32 15.19 -11.62
N LEU A 357 9.02 13.96 -12.06
CA LEU A 357 10.02 12.92 -12.33
C LEU A 357 9.56 12.05 -13.50
N GLU A 358 10.40 11.89 -14.52
CA GLU A 358 10.17 10.96 -15.64
C GLU A 358 10.78 9.59 -15.35
N ARG A 359 10.33 8.55 -16.07
CA ARG A 359 10.87 7.18 -16.01
C ARG A 359 10.89 6.56 -14.61
N HIS A 360 9.91 6.94 -13.79
CA HIS A 360 9.65 6.39 -12.46
C HIS A 360 9.32 4.91 -12.55
N LEU A 361 10.00 4.08 -11.76
CA LEU A 361 9.82 2.63 -11.77
C LEU A 361 8.50 2.24 -11.08
N TYR A 362 7.57 1.69 -11.88
CA TYR A 362 6.31 1.14 -11.41
C TYR A 362 5.93 -0.02 -12.33
N THR A 363 5.91 -1.24 -11.81
CA THR A 363 5.71 -2.43 -12.64
C THR A 363 4.23 -2.69 -12.94
N THR A 364 3.91 -2.99 -14.19
CA THR A 364 2.57 -3.43 -14.65
C THR A 364 2.07 -4.72 -13.98
N THR A 365 2.96 -5.51 -13.38
CA THR A 365 2.68 -6.84 -12.81
C THR A 365 2.67 -6.88 -11.27
N GLY A 366 2.70 -5.72 -10.59
CA GLY A 366 2.53 -5.62 -9.15
C GLY A 366 2.44 -4.16 -8.68
N SER A 367 1.64 -3.90 -7.65
CA SER A 367 1.39 -2.59 -7.03
C SER A 367 2.60 -2.03 -6.24
N ASP A 368 3.76 -2.65 -6.37
CA ASP A 368 4.97 -2.39 -5.59
C ASP A 368 5.94 -1.46 -6.32
N THR A 369 5.76 -0.14 -6.16
CA THR A 369 6.81 0.84 -6.46
C THR A 369 7.70 1.11 -5.24
N ASP A 370 8.93 1.55 -5.49
CA ASP A 370 9.93 1.92 -4.47
C ASP A 370 9.68 3.32 -3.86
N PHE A 371 8.63 4.04 -4.29
CA PHE A 371 8.32 5.37 -3.77
C PHE A 371 8.07 5.36 -2.25
N ASN A 372 8.88 6.12 -1.52
CA ASN A 372 8.89 6.15 -0.06
C ASN A 372 8.95 7.60 0.45
N SER A 373 8.02 7.96 1.34
CA SER A 373 8.03 9.24 2.06
C SER A 373 8.85 9.10 3.34
N VAL A 374 9.91 9.91 3.47
CA VAL A 374 10.82 9.85 4.61
C VAL A 374 10.20 10.61 5.79
N ALA A 375 9.50 9.89 6.67
CA ALA A 375 8.74 10.46 7.77
C ALA A 375 9.60 11.22 8.80
N SER A 376 10.92 10.97 8.84
CA SER A 376 11.86 11.59 9.76
C SER A 376 12.37 12.97 9.34
N LEU A 377 12.16 13.42 8.10
CA LEU A 377 12.51 14.78 7.66
C LEU A 377 11.52 15.34 6.61
N ARG A 378 11.14 16.61 6.78
CA ARG A 378 10.09 17.24 5.96
C ARG A 378 10.51 17.43 4.50
N GLY A 379 9.58 17.21 3.58
CA GLY A 379 9.77 17.44 2.15
C GLY A 379 10.61 16.36 1.45
N VAL A 380 11.06 15.35 2.21
CA VAL A 380 11.96 14.31 1.72
C VAL A 380 11.18 13.09 1.22
N TYR A 381 11.46 12.71 -0.02
CA TYR A 381 10.93 11.50 -0.66
C TYR A 381 12.02 10.84 -1.48
N MET A 382 12.05 9.51 -1.51
CA MET A 382 12.96 8.73 -2.34
C MET A 382 12.19 7.72 -3.20
N THR A 383 12.70 7.39 -4.37
CA THR A 383 12.12 6.38 -5.26
C THR A 383 13.17 5.86 -6.25
N SER A 384 12.81 4.85 -7.04
CA SER A 384 13.61 4.31 -8.13
C SER A 384 13.17 4.85 -9.50
N VAL A 385 14.13 5.11 -10.37
CA VAL A 385 13.94 5.38 -11.80
C VAL A 385 14.67 4.32 -12.63
N LEU A 386 14.21 4.11 -13.86
CA LEU A 386 14.90 3.28 -14.85
C LEU A 386 15.63 4.19 -15.85
N THR A 387 16.95 4.14 -15.90
CA THR A 387 17.75 4.97 -16.83
C THR A 387 17.52 4.56 -18.30
N GLU A 388 18.01 5.35 -19.26
CA GLU A 388 18.00 4.96 -20.69
C GLU A 388 18.88 3.73 -20.96
N ASP A 389 19.96 3.55 -20.18
CA ASP A 389 20.83 2.36 -20.20
C ASP A 389 20.14 1.10 -19.64
N GLY A 390 18.92 1.22 -19.09
CA GLY A 390 18.15 0.12 -18.49
C GLY A 390 18.60 -0.28 -17.08
N GLU A 391 19.28 0.62 -16.37
CA GLU A 391 19.74 0.40 -14.99
C GLU A 391 18.79 1.09 -13.99
N VAL A 392 18.54 0.45 -12.85
CA VAL A 392 17.66 1.00 -11.80
C VAL A 392 18.48 1.88 -10.85
N GLU A 393 18.10 3.14 -10.73
CA GLU A 393 18.77 4.16 -9.91
C GLU A 393 17.83 4.75 -8.85
N THR A 394 18.30 4.83 -7.60
CA THR A 394 17.57 5.52 -6.53
C THR A 394 17.83 7.02 -6.56
N VAL A 395 16.74 7.80 -6.62
CA VAL A 395 16.75 9.26 -6.54
C VAL A 395 16.02 9.75 -5.30
N ILE A 396 16.45 10.90 -4.78
CA ILE A 396 15.88 11.58 -3.63
C ILE A 396 15.53 13.03 -3.99
N THR A 397 14.42 13.53 -3.43
CA THR A 397 14.06 14.95 -3.39
C THR A 397 14.02 15.41 -1.94
N TYR A 398 14.36 16.67 -1.69
CA TYR A 398 14.24 17.33 -0.39
C TYR A 398 13.25 18.50 -0.41
N ASP A 399 12.76 18.88 -1.59
CA ASP A 399 11.92 20.05 -1.86
C ASP A 399 10.52 19.65 -2.35
N GLN A 400 10.03 18.48 -1.91
CA GLN A 400 8.70 17.96 -2.21
C GLN A 400 8.48 17.73 -3.72
N GLY A 401 9.52 17.24 -4.41
CA GLY A 401 9.48 16.90 -5.83
C GLY A 401 9.63 18.08 -6.78
N ALA A 402 10.29 19.17 -6.35
CA ALA A 402 10.65 20.27 -7.25
C ALA A 402 11.98 20.00 -7.96
N THR A 403 12.92 19.33 -7.29
CA THR A 403 14.16 18.77 -7.84
C THR A 403 14.41 17.37 -7.29
N TRP A 404 15.03 16.52 -8.10
CA TRP A 404 15.43 15.16 -7.75
C TRP A 404 16.92 14.98 -8.07
N GLN A 405 17.63 14.24 -7.23
CA GLN A 405 19.05 13.93 -7.41
C GLN A 405 19.36 12.48 -7.02
N PRO A 406 20.36 11.83 -7.64
CA PRO A 406 20.85 10.52 -7.19
C PRO A 406 21.43 10.56 -5.78
N LEU A 407 21.37 9.43 -5.07
CA LEU A 407 22.02 9.28 -3.77
C LEU A 407 23.55 9.21 -3.90
N HIS A 408 24.25 9.96 -3.05
CA HIS A 408 25.70 9.90 -2.93
C HIS A 408 26.14 8.62 -2.23
N GLN A 409 27.29 8.06 -2.66
CA GLN A 409 27.91 6.94 -1.95
C GLN A 409 28.41 7.37 -0.54
N PRO A 410 28.37 6.46 0.46
CA PRO A 410 29.05 6.65 1.74
C PRO A 410 30.55 6.96 1.58
N GLN A 411 31.13 7.79 2.45
CA GLN A 411 32.55 8.15 2.35
C GLN A 411 33.53 6.96 2.49
N ASN A 412 33.07 5.85 3.09
CA ASN A 412 33.86 4.66 3.37
C ASN A 412 33.50 3.43 2.49
N SER A 413 32.62 3.57 1.49
CA SER A 413 32.30 2.45 0.58
C SER A 413 33.37 2.25 -0.48
N VAL A 414 33.75 1.00 -0.73
CA VAL A 414 34.75 0.63 -1.74
C VAL A 414 34.05 0.12 -3.00
N CYS A 415 33.81 1.02 -3.96
CA CYS A 415 33.51 0.61 -5.33
C CYS A 415 34.72 -0.09 -5.97
N ASN A 416 34.49 -1.10 -6.81
CA ASN A 416 35.56 -1.83 -7.48
C ASN A 416 36.42 -0.89 -8.35
N ALA A 417 37.75 -1.09 -8.32
CA ALA A 417 38.69 -0.25 -9.06
C ALA A 417 38.49 -0.32 -10.58
N GLU A 418 38.10 -1.48 -11.12
CA GLU A 418 37.92 -1.69 -12.56
C GLU A 418 36.66 -1.01 -13.11
N THR A 419 35.59 -0.88 -12.32
CA THR A 419 34.34 -0.23 -12.74
C THR A 419 34.33 1.27 -12.41
N SER A 420 34.91 1.69 -11.28
CA SER A 420 35.12 3.11 -10.97
C SER A 420 36.04 3.83 -11.97
N THR A 421 37.08 3.15 -12.50
CA THR A 421 38.00 3.75 -13.50
C THR A 421 37.43 3.84 -14.92
N ASN A 422 36.46 2.99 -15.29
CA ASN A 422 35.87 2.98 -16.63
C ASN A 422 34.46 3.63 -16.69
N ARG A 423 33.71 3.63 -15.59
CA ARG A 423 32.35 4.19 -15.46
C ARG A 423 32.12 4.79 -14.06
N PRO A 424 32.75 5.93 -13.71
CA PRO A 424 32.66 6.52 -12.37
C PRO A 424 31.23 6.83 -11.91
N ASN A 425 30.30 7.08 -12.84
CA ASN A 425 28.89 7.34 -12.53
C ASN A 425 28.15 6.16 -11.86
N ARG A 426 28.68 4.93 -11.92
CA ARG A 426 28.07 3.73 -11.29
C ARG A 426 28.42 3.53 -9.82
N CYS A 427 29.18 4.45 -9.22
CA CYS A 427 29.56 4.40 -7.82
C CYS A 427 28.61 5.25 -6.97
N ARG A 428 27.36 4.78 -6.84
CA ARG A 428 26.24 5.44 -6.14
C ARG A 428 25.58 4.48 -5.15
N LEU A 429 24.79 5.01 -4.22
CA LEU A 429 24.01 4.19 -3.28
C LEU A 429 22.63 3.90 -3.87
N HIS A 430 22.30 2.62 -4.00
CA HIS A 430 20.97 2.15 -4.42
C HIS A 430 20.26 1.59 -3.19
N ILE A 431 19.01 1.98 -2.98
CA ILE A 431 18.17 1.54 -1.86
C ILE A 431 17.21 0.46 -2.35
N HIS A 432 17.09 -0.62 -1.58
CA HIS A 432 16.16 -1.70 -1.85
C HIS A 432 14.84 -1.49 -1.10
N ALA A 433 13.78 -1.25 -1.86
CA ALA A 433 12.41 -1.22 -1.37
C ALA A 433 11.54 -2.27 -2.11
N SER A 434 10.25 -1.98 -2.29
CA SER A 434 9.20 -2.90 -2.71
C SER A 434 9.56 -3.71 -3.95
N TYR A 435 10.03 -3.06 -5.02
CA TYR A 435 10.42 -3.71 -6.28
C TYR A 435 11.52 -4.77 -6.08
N SER A 436 12.48 -4.51 -5.19
CA SER A 436 13.54 -5.46 -4.86
C SER A 436 12.99 -6.71 -4.14
N THR A 437 11.96 -6.54 -3.30
CA THR A 437 11.28 -7.69 -2.65
C THR A 437 10.45 -8.50 -3.65
N THR A 438 9.77 -7.85 -4.59
CA THR A 438 9.00 -8.49 -5.67
C THR A 438 9.90 -9.25 -6.64
N MET A 439 11.11 -8.74 -6.90
CA MET A 439 12.19 -9.45 -7.60
C MET A 439 12.87 -10.56 -6.77
N LYS A 440 12.38 -10.84 -5.55
CA LYS A 440 12.84 -11.91 -4.64
C LYS A 440 14.31 -11.80 -4.25
N MET A 441 14.80 -10.56 -4.17
CA MET A 441 16.11 -10.25 -3.63
C MET A 441 16.12 -10.45 -2.11
N ASN A 442 17.31 -10.60 -1.51
CA ASN A 442 17.46 -10.93 -0.08
C ASN A 442 17.27 -9.69 0.83
N VAL A 443 16.08 -9.08 0.75
CA VAL A 443 15.70 -7.81 1.36
C VAL A 443 14.60 -8.08 2.40
N PRO A 444 14.93 -8.31 3.68
CA PRO A 444 13.95 -8.73 4.69
C PRO A 444 13.03 -7.61 5.19
N MET A 445 13.42 -6.34 5.00
CA MET A 445 12.65 -5.17 5.43
C MET A 445 12.81 -4.01 4.45
N LEU A 446 11.72 -3.29 4.23
CA LEU A 446 11.67 -2.02 3.49
C LEU A 446 12.29 -0.88 4.31
N PRO A 447 12.67 0.26 3.69
CA PRO A 447 13.24 1.40 4.39
C PRO A 447 12.35 1.93 5.52
N LEU A 448 12.96 2.15 6.69
CA LEU A 448 12.31 2.57 7.93
C LEU A 448 12.74 3.99 8.32
N SER A 449 11.77 4.88 8.45
CA SER A 449 11.91 6.20 9.05
C SER A 449 10.72 6.48 9.98
N GLN A 450 10.89 7.37 10.96
CA GLN A 450 9.86 7.67 11.98
C GLN A 450 9.88 9.15 12.37
N PRO A 451 8.72 9.81 12.53
CA PRO A 451 8.64 11.27 12.72
C PRO A 451 9.15 11.76 14.09
N ASN A 452 9.30 10.88 15.07
CA ASN A 452 9.94 11.15 16.36
C ASN A 452 11.46 10.91 16.34
N ALA A 453 11.99 10.19 15.35
CA ALA A 453 13.42 9.94 15.14
C ALA A 453 13.99 10.86 14.04
N VAL A 454 14.04 12.16 14.33
CA VAL A 454 14.37 13.24 13.37
C VAL A 454 15.67 12.97 12.59
N GLY A 455 15.59 13.05 11.27
CA GLY A 455 16.71 12.80 10.34
C GLY A 455 17.06 11.33 10.12
N LEU A 456 16.56 10.40 10.94
CA LEU A 456 16.98 9.00 10.90
C LEU A 456 16.27 8.20 9.80
N ILE A 457 17.04 7.46 9.01
CA ILE A 457 16.57 6.47 8.04
C ILE A 457 17.42 5.21 8.19
N LEU A 458 16.80 4.04 8.26
CA LEU A 458 17.45 2.74 8.11
C LEU A 458 16.96 2.10 6.81
N ALA A 459 17.86 1.57 5.98
CA ALA A 459 17.50 0.98 4.71
C ALA A 459 18.43 -0.18 4.31
N HIS A 460 17.91 -1.16 3.58
CA HIS A 460 18.75 -2.08 2.83
C HIS A 460 19.27 -1.38 1.57
N GLY A 461 20.53 -1.60 1.21
CA GLY A 461 21.11 -0.99 0.02
C GLY A 461 22.31 -1.73 -0.54
N SER A 462 22.78 -1.24 -1.69
CA SER A 462 23.98 -1.73 -2.38
C SER A 462 24.75 -0.56 -3.02
N VAL A 463 26.07 -0.70 -3.15
CA VAL A 463 26.94 0.31 -3.75
C VAL A 463 27.82 -0.35 -4.82
N GLY A 464 27.62 0.04 -6.08
CA GLY A 464 28.39 -0.46 -7.23
C GLY A 464 27.72 -1.60 -8.00
N ASP A 465 28.51 -2.61 -8.37
CA ASP A 465 28.15 -3.59 -9.41
C ASP A 465 27.05 -4.58 -8.99
N ALA A 466 26.35 -5.17 -9.97
CA ALA A 466 25.15 -6.00 -9.80
C ALA A 466 25.31 -7.24 -8.88
N GLU A 467 26.52 -7.70 -8.58
CA GLU A 467 26.74 -8.74 -7.55
C GLU A 467 26.48 -8.22 -6.12
N SER A 468 26.68 -6.93 -5.86
CA SER A 468 26.42 -6.30 -4.55
C SER A 468 24.92 -6.25 -4.21
N ALA A 469 24.07 -6.05 -5.23
CA ALA A 469 22.62 -6.04 -5.09
C ALA A 469 22.03 -7.41 -4.65
N LEU A 470 22.74 -8.53 -4.85
CA LEU A 470 22.26 -9.87 -4.48
C LEU A 470 22.36 -10.16 -2.96
N SER A 471 23.17 -9.40 -2.24
CA SER A 471 23.31 -9.51 -0.78
C SER A 471 23.46 -8.11 -0.18
N PRO A 472 22.35 -7.40 0.05
CA PRO A 472 22.40 -6.01 0.48
C PRO A 472 22.93 -5.88 1.91
N ASP A 473 23.60 -4.76 2.16
CA ASP A 473 23.98 -4.32 3.50
C ASP A 473 22.91 -3.37 4.07
N VAL A 474 22.98 -3.07 5.37
CA VAL A 474 22.12 -2.04 6.00
C VAL A 474 22.88 -0.72 6.11
N TYR A 475 22.30 0.32 5.51
CA TYR A 475 22.76 1.69 5.56
C TYR A 475 21.88 2.51 6.50
N VAL A 476 22.50 3.48 7.16
CA VAL A 476 21.81 4.47 8.00
C VAL A 476 22.14 5.86 7.50
N SER A 477 21.13 6.73 7.45
CA SER A 477 21.30 8.18 7.38
C SER A 477 20.79 8.77 8.69
N ASP A 478 21.48 9.77 9.23
CA ASP A 478 21.02 10.54 10.38
C ASP A 478 20.68 12.00 10.04
N ASP A 479 20.76 12.40 8.77
CA ASP A 479 20.51 13.78 8.31
C ASP A 479 19.32 13.92 7.35
N GLY A 480 18.56 12.84 7.14
CA GLY A 480 17.42 12.78 6.21
C GLY A 480 17.79 12.39 4.78
N GLY A 481 18.95 11.76 4.57
CA GLY A 481 19.35 11.14 3.30
C GLY A 481 20.46 11.88 2.54
N TYR A 482 20.95 13.01 3.06
CA TYR A 482 22.06 13.77 2.48
C TYR A 482 23.39 13.01 2.57
N SER A 483 23.62 12.34 3.71
CA SER A 483 24.74 11.43 3.91
C SER A 483 24.31 10.10 4.50
N TRP A 484 25.09 9.06 4.23
CA TRP A 484 24.82 7.68 4.60
C TRP A 484 26.07 6.99 5.12
N LEU A 485 25.91 6.11 6.11
CA LEU A 485 26.95 5.23 6.65
C LEU A 485 26.53 3.76 6.51
N LEU A 486 27.52 2.90 6.27
CA LEU A 486 27.35 1.44 6.29
C LEU A 486 27.33 0.97 7.75
N ALA A 487 26.14 0.62 8.24
CA ALA A 487 25.93 0.31 9.66
C ALA A 487 26.14 -1.18 9.97
N LEU A 488 25.52 -2.06 9.18
CA LEU A 488 25.61 -3.52 9.34
C LEU A 488 25.85 -4.20 7.99
N ARG A 489 26.72 -5.21 7.99
CA ARG A 489 26.99 -6.02 6.79
C ARG A 489 25.99 -7.16 6.67
N GLY A 490 25.47 -7.37 5.47
CA GLY A 490 24.41 -8.32 5.16
C GLY A 490 23.04 -7.90 5.68
N PRO A 491 21.97 -8.58 5.22
CA PRO A 491 20.60 -8.21 5.52
C PRO A 491 20.24 -8.45 7.00
N HIS A 492 19.51 -7.52 7.61
CA HIS A 492 19.04 -7.61 8.99
C HIS A 492 17.58 -7.16 9.09
N HIS A 493 16.84 -7.73 10.04
CA HIS A 493 15.60 -7.14 10.54
C HIS A 493 15.98 -6.05 11.54
N TYR A 494 15.46 -4.82 11.41
CA TYR A 494 15.82 -3.68 12.25
C TYR A 494 14.60 -2.89 12.76
N ALA A 495 14.72 -2.28 13.94
CA ALA A 495 13.69 -1.42 14.52
C ALA A 495 14.29 -0.19 15.21
N ILE A 496 13.50 0.89 15.24
CA ILE A 496 13.78 2.13 15.96
C ILE A 496 13.04 2.06 17.30
N LEU A 497 13.74 2.36 18.40
CA LEU A 497 13.21 2.41 19.76
C LEU A 497 13.57 3.77 20.41
N ASP A 498 12.90 4.10 21.52
CA ASP A 498 13.06 5.38 22.26
C ASP A 498 13.14 6.64 21.38
N SER A 499 12.28 6.75 20.37
CA SER A 499 12.29 7.85 19.38
C SER A 499 13.68 8.06 18.74
N GLY A 500 14.39 6.98 18.39
CA GLY A 500 15.75 7.00 17.85
C GLY A 500 16.86 7.08 18.89
N GLY A 501 16.56 6.95 20.20
CA GLY A 501 17.59 6.80 21.24
C GLY A 501 18.23 5.40 21.28
N LEU A 502 17.60 4.42 20.65
CA LEU A 502 18.07 3.04 20.55
C LEU A 502 17.68 2.45 19.20
N LEU A 503 18.64 1.86 18.50
CA LEU A 503 18.40 1.02 17.31
C LEU A 503 18.69 -0.44 17.68
N VAL A 504 17.90 -1.37 17.16
CA VAL A 504 18.08 -2.82 17.35
C VAL A 504 18.00 -3.55 16.02
N ALA A 505 18.78 -4.62 15.86
CA ALA A 505 18.82 -5.42 14.64
C ALA A 505 19.12 -6.91 14.89
N VAL A 506 18.50 -7.80 14.12
CA VAL A 506 18.79 -9.25 14.11
C VAL A 506 19.18 -9.67 12.69
N GLU A 507 20.26 -10.43 12.57
CA GLU A 507 20.80 -10.90 11.28
C GLU A 507 19.80 -11.82 10.55
N HIS A 508 19.52 -11.53 9.28
CA HIS A 508 18.61 -12.35 8.48
C HIS A 508 19.36 -13.55 7.88
N SER A 509 19.19 -14.72 8.49
CA SER A 509 19.91 -15.94 8.13
C SER A 509 19.02 -17.18 8.14
N ASN A 510 19.36 -18.16 7.30
CA ASN A 510 18.77 -19.50 7.33
C ASN A 510 19.28 -20.34 8.53
N SER A 511 20.40 -19.93 9.15
CA SER A 511 20.91 -20.54 10.38
C SER A 511 20.11 -20.07 11.60
N PRO A 512 19.93 -20.92 12.64
CA PRO A 512 19.37 -20.49 13.91
C PRO A 512 20.15 -19.30 14.50
N VAL A 513 19.42 -18.30 14.99
CA VAL A 513 19.99 -17.09 15.59
C VAL A 513 19.82 -17.08 17.11
N ASN A 514 20.74 -16.39 17.78
CA ASN A 514 20.68 -16.15 19.23
C ASN A 514 21.22 -14.78 19.65
N GLN A 515 21.65 -13.94 18.71
CA GLN A 515 22.21 -12.61 18.99
C GLN A 515 21.33 -11.51 18.39
N ILE A 516 21.18 -10.43 19.15
CA ILE A 516 20.62 -9.15 18.71
C ILE A 516 21.72 -8.11 18.80
N LYS A 517 21.86 -7.28 17.76
CA LYS A 517 22.78 -6.15 17.72
C LYS A 517 22.00 -4.90 18.14
N PHE A 518 22.62 -4.00 18.90
CA PHE A 518 21.99 -2.72 19.28
C PHE A 518 22.98 -1.55 19.21
N SER A 519 22.46 -0.35 18.97
CA SER A 519 23.20 0.92 18.89
C SER A 519 22.47 2.00 19.69
N THR A 520 23.21 2.81 20.44
CA THR A 520 22.69 3.99 21.19
C THR A 520 23.17 5.32 20.60
N ASP A 521 23.78 5.29 19.42
CA ASP A 521 24.49 6.41 18.80
C ASP A 521 24.12 6.56 17.31
N GLU A 522 22.83 6.38 17.01
CA GLU A 522 22.26 6.52 15.65
C GLU A 522 22.94 5.60 14.60
N GLY A 523 23.40 4.42 15.01
CA GLY A 523 23.89 3.36 14.12
C GLY A 523 25.39 3.38 13.82
N GLN A 524 26.18 4.25 14.46
CA GLN A 524 27.63 4.33 14.25
C GLN A 524 28.40 3.21 14.99
N CYS A 525 27.98 2.88 16.22
CA CYS A 525 28.50 1.77 17.01
C CYS A 525 27.42 0.73 17.30
N TRP A 526 27.75 -0.54 17.05
CA TRP A 526 26.88 -1.67 17.33
C TRP A 526 27.52 -2.58 18.38
N HIS A 527 26.68 -3.09 19.27
CA HIS A 527 27.02 -4.02 20.32
C HIS A 527 26.17 -5.28 20.20
N SER A 528 26.81 -6.45 20.25
CA SER A 528 26.15 -7.74 20.09
C SER A 528 25.76 -8.35 21.45
N TYR A 529 24.46 -8.61 21.67
CA TYR A 529 23.92 -9.25 22.88
C TYR A 529 23.36 -10.65 22.57
N ASN A 530 23.83 -11.66 23.31
CA ASN A 530 23.33 -13.03 23.21
C ASN A 530 22.07 -13.23 24.08
N PHE A 531 20.90 -13.28 23.43
CA PHE A 531 19.61 -13.38 24.11
C PHE A 531 19.17 -14.82 24.45
N THR A 532 19.85 -15.86 23.95
CA THR A 532 19.51 -17.25 24.26
C THR A 532 20.69 -18.22 24.12
N ASN A 533 20.82 -19.15 25.07
CA ASN A 533 21.75 -20.29 24.95
C ASN A 533 21.16 -21.46 24.11
N ASP A 534 19.91 -21.32 23.67
CA ASP A 534 19.16 -22.26 22.84
C ASP A 534 18.66 -21.50 21.59
N PRO A 535 19.44 -21.48 20.49
CA PRO A 535 19.15 -20.72 19.27
C PRO A 535 17.82 -21.11 18.62
N LEU A 536 17.22 -20.17 17.89
CA LEU A 536 15.92 -20.35 17.24
C LEU A 536 15.97 -20.01 15.75
N HIS A 537 15.20 -20.72 14.93
CA HIS A 537 14.99 -20.35 13.53
C HIS A 537 14.13 -19.08 13.50
N PHE A 538 14.74 -17.96 13.13
CA PHE A 538 14.10 -16.65 13.10
C PHE A 538 12.91 -16.61 12.14
N SER A 539 11.83 -15.95 12.54
CA SER A 539 10.66 -15.71 11.69
C SER A 539 10.26 -14.24 11.62
N GLY A 540 10.63 -13.42 12.59
CA GLY A 540 10.32 -11.99 12.61
C GLY A 540 10.77 -11.30 13.90
N MET A 541 10.77 -9.97 13.88
CA MET A 541 11.01 -9.11 15.04
C MET A 541 9.95 -8.01 15.04
N ASP A 542 9.40 -7.70 16.20
CA ASP A 542 8.33 -6.70 16.34
C ASP A 542 8.51 -5.86 17.63
N SER A 543 7.96 -4.65 17.61
CA SER A 543 7.97 -3.70 18.71
C SER A 543 6.73 -2.82 18.65
N GLU A 544 6.22 -2.39 19.81
CA GLU A 544 5.04 -1.53 19.91
C GLU A 544 5.11 -0.32 18.93
N PRO A 545 4.06 -0.08 18.11
CA PRO A 545 4.03 0.97 17.09
C PRO A 545 4.41 2.37 17.58
N GLY A 546 4.89 3.21 16.66
CA GLY A 546 5.34 4.58 16.95
C GLY A 546 6.74 4.69 17.56
N SER A 547 7.46 3.58 17.74
CA SER A 547 8.89 3.58 18.14
C SER A 547 9.20 4.28 19.48
N ARG A 548 8.22 4.28 20.41
CA ARG A 548 8.34 4.88 21.76
C ARG A 548 8.70 3.87 22.85
N SER A 549 8.63 2.57 22.55
CA SER A 549 8.88 1.49 23.52
C SER A 549 10.37 1.22 23.71
N MET A 550 10.70 0.53 24.81
CA MET A 550 12.01 -0.09 25.07
C MET A 550 12.00 -1.61 24.86
N ASN A 551 10.83 -2.18 24.54
CA ASN A 551 10.63 -3.62 24.42
C ASN A 551 10.64 -4.02 22.94
N VAL A 552 11.39 -5.08 22.62
CA VAL A 552 11.37 -5.74 21.30
C VAL A 552 11.17 -7.23 21.48
N SER A 553 10.32 -7.83 20.65
CA SER A 553 9.96 -9.25 20.65
C SER A 553 10.54 -9.95 19.42
N VAL A 554 11.45 -10.90 19.66
CA VAL A 554 12.05 -11.76 18.62
C VAL A 554 11.24 -13.05 18.53
N TRP A 555 10.72 -13.35 17.33
CA TRP A 555 9.82 -14.47 17.05
C TRP A 555 10.49 -15.54 16.19
N GLY A 556 10.19 -16.81 16.48
CA GLY A 556 10.61 -17.93 15.64
C GLY A 556 10.34 -19.30 16.25
N TYR A 557 11.08 -20.30 15.79
CA TYR A 557 10.82 -21.71 16.07
C TYR A 557 11.99 -22.41 16.76
N ARG A 558 11.68 -23.40 17.62
CA ARG A 558 12.67 -24.33 18.19
C ARG A 558 12.31 -25.80 17.96
N GLY A 559 13.33 -26.66 17.96
CA GLY A 559 13.22 -28.05 17.50
C GLY A 559 12.93 -28.13 16.00
N ASP A 560 12.32 -29.24 15.56
CA ASP A 560 11.95 -29.48 14.16
C ASP A 560 10.73 -28.62 13.72
N PHE A 561 10.87 -27.28 13.76
CA PHE A 561 9.85 -26.27 13.44
C PHE A 561 8.51 -26.44 14.15
N SER A 562 8.50 -27.17 15.27
CA SER A 562 7.28 -27.72 15.91
C SER A 562 6.74 -26.88 17.06
N LYS A 563 7.45 -25.84 17.50
CA LYS A 563 7.02 -24.93 18.57
C LYS A 563 7.42 -23.49 18.26
N TRP A 564 6.44 -22.61 18.30
CA TRP A 564 6.65 -21.16 18.35
C TRP A 564 7.26 -20.74 19.70
N VAL A 565 8.25 -19.85 19.64
CA VAL A 565 8.89 -19.19 20.79
C VAL A 565 9.00 -17.70 20.49
N VAL A 566 8.69 -16.88 21.50
CA VAL A 566 8.97 -15.45 21.51
C VAL A 566 9.93 -15.12 22.64
N ILE A 567 10.89 -14.25 22.34
CA ILE A 567 11.87 -13.73 23.30
C ILE A 567 11.77 -12.21 23.30
N THR A 568 11.27 -11.65 24.40
CA THR A 568 11.06 -10.22 24.54
C THR A 568 12.13 -9.62 25.44
N ILE A 569 12.85 -8.63 24.92
CA ILE A 569 14.01 -8.00 25.55
C ILE A 569 13.61 -6.56 25.91
N ASP A 570 13.72 -6.21 27.19
CA ASP A 570 13.48 -4.85 27.68
C ASP A 570 14.80 -4.10 27.86
N PHE A 571 15.06 -3.17 26.94
CA PHE A 571 16.27 -2.35 26.94
C PHE A 571 16.23 -1.18 27.94
N ARG A 572 15.14 -0.97 28.72
CA ARG A 572 15.06 0.17 29.65
C ARG A 572 16.17 0.18 30.70
N LYS A 573 16.76 -0.99 31.02
CA LYS A 573 17.89 -1.13 31.94
C LYS A 573 19.28 -0.93 31.32
N LEU A 574 19.38 -0.72 30.01
CA LEU A 574 20.58 -0.19 29.36
C LEU A 574 20.84 1.26 29.79
N PHE A 575 19.77 2.03 30.00
CA PHE A 575 19.81 3.45 30.30
C PHE A 575 19.72 3.70 31.81
N SER A 576 20.84 4.09 32.41
CA SER A 576 20.98 4.32 33.86
C SER A 576 20.31 5.60 34.36
N ARG A 577 19.97 6.52 33.45
CA ARG A 577 19.37 7.83 33.70
C ARG A 577 18.43 8.23 32.56
N ASP A 578 17.63 9.24 32.84
CA ASP A 578 16.76 9.91 31.88
C ASP A 578 17.54 11.10 31.27
N CYS A 579 17.15 11.57 30.08
CA CYS A 579 17.85 12.66 29.41
C CYS A 579 17.58 14.03 30.05
N ASP A 580 18.60 14.87 30.14
CA ASP A 580 18.51 16.28 30.57
C ASP A 580 18.91 17.26 29.44
N GLU A 581 18.73 18.57 29.66
CA GLU A 581 18.98 19.59 28.63
C GLU A 581 20.43 19.58 28.08
N GLY A 582 21.40 19.08 28.85
CA GLY A 582 22.80 18.95 28.43
C GLY A 582 23.02 17.86 27.38
N ASP A 583 22.20 16.81 27.36
CA ASP A 583 22.28 15.70 26.41
C ASP A 583 21.87 16.09 24.99
N TYR A 584 21.22 17.25 24.81
CA TYR A 584 20.75 17.70 23.51
C TYR A 584 21.71 18.70 22.84
N VAL A 585 21.59 18.79 21.51
CA VAL A 585 22.24 19.76 20.63
C VAL A 585 21.23 20.36 19.67
N GLU A 586 21.44 21.64 19.33
CA GLU A 586 20.73 22.26 18.21
C GLU A 586 21.28 21.76 16.88
N TRP A 587 20.41 21.18 16.05
CA TRP A 587 20.72 20.70 14.71
C TRP A 587 19.86 21.42 13.68
N LEU A 588 20.49 22.03 12.68
CA LEU A 588 19.81 22.68 11.56
C LEU A 588 19.49 21.63 10.49
N ALA A 589 18.19 21.40 10.25
CA ALA A 589 17.73 20.53 9.18
C ALA A 589 18.09 21.09 7.80
N HIS A 590 18.38 20.20 6.85
CA HIS A 590 18.77 20.54 5.48
C HIS A 590 20.01 21.47 5.39
N SER A 591 20.88 21.43 6.40
CA SER A 591 22.19 22.11 6.37
C SER A 591 23.12 21.35 5.42
N ALA A 592 23.51 22.01 4.33
CA ALA A 592 24.27 21.42 3.22
C ALA A 592 25.35 22.36 2.68
N ASP A 593 25.19 23.68 2.84
CA ASP A 593 26.25 24.68 2.67
C ASP A 593 26.22 25.66 3.86
N PRO A 594 26.91 25.34 4.97
CA PRO A 594 26.98 26.21 6.14
C PRO A 594 27.63 27.60 5.89
N SER A 595 28.15 27.86 4.69
CA SER A 595 28.62 29.19 4.27
C SER A 595 27.58 30.00 3.48
N GLY A 596 26.53 29.35 2.97
CA GLY A 596 25.45 29.94 2.18
C GLY A 596 24.40 30.64 3.05
N SER A 597 23.93 31.81 2.61
CA SER A 597 22.88 32.56 3.32
C SER A 597 21.57 31.77 3.49
N ASN A 598 21.26 30.92 2.52
CA ASN A 598 20.05 30.10 2.47
C ASN A 598 20.19 28.70 3.10
N ASP A 599 21.28 28.39 3.81
CA ASP A 599 21.49 27.05 4.39
C ASP A 599 20.32 26.59 5.26
N GLY A 600 19.80 25.37 5.05
CA GLY A 600 18.61 24.88 5.74
C GLY A 600 17.26 25.51 5.34
N CYS A 601 17.20 26.43 4.36
CA CYS A 601 15.92 26.92 3.82
C CYS A 601 15.30 25.89 2.88
N VAL A 602 14.30 25.15 3.36
CA VAL A 602 13.53 24.19 2.55
C VAL A 602 12.04 24.50 2.68
N LEU A 603 11.34 24.61 1.56
CA LEU A 603 9.97 25.13 1.44
C LEU A 603 9.75 26.47 2.17
N GLY A 604 10.74 27.36 2.06
CA GLY A 604 10.65 28.73 2.55
C GLY A 604 10.87 28.95 4.04
N TYR A 605 11.32 27.95 4.80
CA TYR A 605 11.72 28.13 6.20
C TYR A 605 12.78 27.13 6.64
N LYS A 606 13.56 27.54 7.65
CA LYS A 606 14.54 26.71 8.38
C LYS A 606 13.89 26.06 9.59
N GLU A 607 14.32 24.85 9.91
CA GLU A 607 13.97 24.14 11.14
C GLU A 607 15.23 23.78 11.93
N THR A 608 15.31 24.27 13.17
CA THR A 608 16.37 23.91 14.12
C THR A 608 15.78 23.02 15.20
N PHE A 609 16.17 21.75 15.21
CA PHE A 609 15.70 20.74 16.14
C PHE A 609 16.61 20.63 17.36
N LEU A 610 16.07 20.24 18.52
CA LEU A 610 16.87 19.68 19.60
C LEU A 610 16.97 18.17 19.42
N ARG A 611 18.15 17.68 19.01
CA ARG A 611 18.45 16.26 18.86
C ARG A 611 19.33 15.77 20.01
N LEU A 612 19.17 14.51 20.38
CA LEU A 612 20.04 13.85 21.35
C LEU A 612 21.46 13.75 20.76
N ARG A 613 22.50 14.00 21.55
CA ARG A 613 23.88 13.79 21.10
C ARG A 613 24.18 12.31 20.95
N LYS A 614 24.96 11.98 19.92
CA LYS A 614 25.45 10.61 19.63
C LYS A 614 26.28 9.99 20.77
N ASP A 615 26.85 10.77 21.68
CA ASP A 615 27.61 10.30 22.85
C ASP A 615 26.77 10.15 24.13
N SER A 616 25.50 10.59 24.12
CA SER A 616 24.69 10.79 25.32
C SER A 616 23.70 9.64 25.54
N VAL A 617 24.18 8.59 26.20
CA VAL A 617 23.38 7.40 26.56
C VAL A 617 22.44 7.73 27.73
N CYS A 618 21.21 8.11 27.41
CA CYS A 618 20.11 8.40 28.33
C CYS A 618 18.75 8.01 27.72
N TRP A 619 17.72 7.83 28.55
CA TRP A 619 16.36 7.53 28.09
C TRP A 619 15.57 8.81 27.80
N LYS A 620 15.02 8.96 26.58
CA LYS A 620 14.21 10.14 26.18
C LYS A 620 12.82 10.13 26.81
N GLY A 621 12.26 8.95 27.07
CA GLY A 621 10.94 8.79 27.68
C GLY A 621 9.80 8.63 26.68
N ARG A 622 8.74 7.91 27.08
CA ARG A 622 7.58 7.66 26.20
C ARG A 622 6.95 8.98 25.71
N ASP A 623 6.86 9.96 26.59
CA ASP A 623 6.22 11.25 26.34
C ASP A 623 7.11 12.23 25.55
N PHE A 624 8.26 11.78 25.04
CA PHE A 624 9.17 12.61 24.26
C PHE A 624 8.47 13.26 23.06
N ALA A 625 8.52 14.60 23.02
CA ALA A 625 8.01 15.42 21.93
C ALA A 625 9.17 16.12 21.22
N VAL A 626 9.15 16.11 19.88
CA VAL A 626 10.18 16.72 19.05
C VAL A 626 10.14 18.24 19.19
N SER A 627 11.12 18.81 19.88
CA SER A 627 11.27 20.25 20.03
C SER A 627 12.01 20.86 18.84
N LYS A 628 11.43 21.89 18.22
CA LYS A 628 12.01 22.60 17.07
C LYS A 628 11.66 24.09 17.04
N LYS A 629 12.58 24.89 16.48
CA LYS A 629 12.44 26.32 16.20
C LYS A 629 12.26 26.53 14.69
N LEU A 630 11.43 27.49 14.32
CA LEU A 630 11.07 27.82 12.93
C LEU A 630 11.55 29.22 12.58
N PHE A 631 12.21 29.39 11.43
CA PHE A 631 12.67 30.69 10.94
C PHE A 631 12.31 30.85 9.44
N SER A 632 11.56 31.89 9.08
CA SER A 632 11.17 32.13 7.68
C SER A 632 12.35 32.56 6.81
N CYS A 633 12.31 32.18 5.53
CA CYS A 633 13.32 32.50 4.52
C CYS A 633 12.77 33.45 3.43
N PRO A 634 13.64 34.26 2.80
CA PRO A 634 13.29 34.95 1.56
C PRO A 634 13.07 33.94 0.43
N CYS A 635 12.07 34.17 -0.43
CA CYS A 635 11.82 33.27 -1.57
C CYS A 635 12.99 33.26 -2.56
N THR A 636 13.24 32.09 -3.16
CA THR A 636 14.26 31.83 -4.18
C THR A 636 13.72 30.92 -5.28
N LEU A 637 14.49 30.63 -6.33
CA LEU A 637 14.07 29.72 -7.41
C LEU A 637 13.74 28.29 -6.93
N ALA A 638 14.33 27.85 -5.82
CA ALA A 638 14.06 26.54 -5.21
C ALA A 638 12.70 26.48 -4.47
N ASP A 639 12.07 27.62 -4.19
CA ASP A 639 10.75 27.70 -3.56
C ASP A 639 9.57 27.46 -4.53
N TYR A 640 9.88 27.15 -5.80
CA TYR A 640 8.92 27.02 -6.90
C TYR A 640 9.15 25.72 -7.68
N HIS A 641 8.04 25.00 -7.96
CA HIS A 641 7.99 24.05 -9.07
C HIS A 641 7.97 24.82 -10.39
N CYS A 642 8.19 24.11 -11.50
CA CYS A 642 7.69 24.58 -12.78
C CYS A 642 6.16 24.62 -12.77
N ASP A 643 5.60 25.64 -13.43
CA ASP A 643 4.15 25.76 -13.58
C ASP A 643 3.62 24.82 -14.67
N PHE A 644 2.30 24.78 -14.84
CA PHE A 644 1.67 24.02 -15.92
C PHE A 644 2.20 24.43 -17.30
N GLY A 645 2.50 23.44 -18.15
CA GLY A 645 3.14 23.66 -19.46
C GLY A 645 4.67 23.82 -19.43
N TYR A 646 5.30 23.74 -18.24
CA TYR A 646 6.76 23.87 -18.06
C TYR A 646 7.34 22.63 -17.34
N HIS A 647 8.64 22.41 -17.53
CA HIS A 647 9.42 21.36 -16.87
C HIS A 647 10.89 21.79 -16.68
N ARG A 648 11.63 21.12 -15.78
CA ARG A 648 13.09 21.26 -15.67
C ARG A 648 13.74 20.19 -16.56
N PRO A 649 14.55 20.56 -17.58
CA PRO A 649 15.42 19.61 -18.27
C PRO A 649 16.48 19.04 -17.33
N GLU A 650 17.03 17.87 -17.65
CA GLU A 650 18.14 17.30 -16.89
C GLU A 650 19.30 18.29 -16.74
N ASN A 651 19.87 18.37 -15.54
CA ASN A 651 20.97 19.27 -15.16
C ASN A 651 20.65 20.79 -15.28
N SER A 652 19.38 21.17 -15.46
CA SER A 652 18.91 22.57 -15.41
C SER A 652 18.12 22.86 -14.13
N SER A 653 18.35 24.03 -13.53
CA SER A 653 17.47 24.58 -12.48
C SER A 653 16.32 25.43 -13.05
N GLU A 654 16.44 25.87 -14.30
CA GLU A 654 15.45 26.71 -14.98
C GLU A 654 14.30 25.89 -15.57
N CYS A 655 13.09 26.40 -15.42
CA CYS A 655 11.87 25.85 -16.00
C CYS A 655 11.69 26.33 -17.45
N VAL A 656 11.58 25.38 -18.38
CA VAL A 656 11.38 25.64 -19.81
C VAL A 656 10.06 25.07 -20.32
N GLU A 657 9.47 25.75 -21.30
CA GLU A 657 8.19 25.41 -21.92
C GLU A 657 8.25 24.04 -22.63
N GLN A 658 7.27 23.17 -22.36
CA GLN A 658 7.18 21.82 -22.90
C GLN A 658 6.93 21.83 -24.41
N GLU A 659 7.58 20.92 -25.16
CA GLU A 659 7.62 20.91 -26.63
C GLU A 659 6.24 20.90 -27.30
N ASP A 660 5.30 20.16 -26.72
CA ASP A 660 3.92 20.04 -27.18
C ASP A 660 3.06 21.26 -26.81
N MET A 661 3.43 22.00 -25.77
CA MET A 661 2.73 23.20 -25.30
C MET A 661 3.23 24.51 -25.92
N LYS A 662 4.40 24.51 -26.58
CA LYS A 662 5.07 25.71 -27.13
C LYS A 662 4.13 26.65 -27.90
N GLY A 663 3.93 27.84 -27.34
CA GLY A 663 3.12 28.91 -27.94
C GLY A 663 1.61 28.68 -27.91
N ARG A 664 1.11 27.72 -27.12
CA ARG A 664 -0.32 27.51 -26.87
C ARG A 664 -0.81 28.40 -25.73
N ALA A 665 -2.11 28.68 -25.70
CA ALA A 665 -2.75 29.26 -24.53
C ALA A 665 -2.87 28.20 -23.43
N LEU A 666 -2.34 28.48 -22.24
CA LEU A 666 -2.43 27.61 -21.07
C LEU A 666 -3.83 27.77 -20.41
N GLU A 667 -4.85 27.29 -21.11
CA GLU A 667 -6.24 27.25 -20.65
C GLU A 667 -6.51 25.96 -19.84
N PHE A 668 -7.00 26.10 -18.59
CA PHE A 668 -7.52 24.98 -17.79
C PHE A 668 -8.98 25.21 -17.38
N CYS A 669 -9.65 24.16 -16.90
CA CYS A 669 -11.09 24.18 -16.60
C CYS A 669 -11.33 24.05 -15.09
N LEU A 670 -11.75 25.15 -14.44
CA LEU A 670 -12.05 25.21 -13.01
C LEU A 670 -13.51 25.61 -12.80
N ASN A 671 -14.27 24.83 -12.01
CA ASN A 671 -15.70 25.01 -11.73
C ASN A 671 -16.62 25.18 -12.96
N GLY A 672 -16.19 24.71 -14.15
CA GLY A 672 -16.91 24.89 -15.41
C GLY A 672 -16.62 26.21 -16.16
N THR A 673 -15.69 27.03 -15.65
CA THR A 673 -15.12 28.21 -16.32
C THR A 673 -13.70 27.96 -16.81
N THR A 674 -13.38 28.43 -18.01
CA THR A 674 -12.00 28.41 -18.51
C THR A 674 -11.18 29.51 -17.85
N GLU A 675 -10.14 29.14 -17.13
CA GLU A 675 -9.12 30.05 -16.62
C GLU A 675 -7.90 30.00 -17.54
N LEU A 676 -7.42 31.17 -17.97
CA LEU A 676 -6.17 31.32 -18.71
C LEU A 676 -5.05 31.63 -17.73
N LEU A 677 -4.05 30.75 -17.71
CA LEU A 677 -2.80 30.96 -16.98
C LEU A 677 -1.85 31.84 -17.80
N GLN A 678 -1.42 32.96 -17.22
CA GLN A 678 -0.25 33.70 -17.66
C GLN A 678 0.83 33.51 -16.59
N THR A 679 1.97 32.95 -16.99
CA THR A 679 3.04 32.56 -16.06
C THR A 679 4.41 32.73 -16.70
N SER A 680 5.41 33.12 -15.92
CA SER A 680 6.81 33.09 -16.34
C SER A 680 7.44 31.69 -16.18
N GLY A 681 6.63 30.65 -16.00
CA GLY A 681 7.04 29.24 -15.94
C GLY A 681 7.22 28.66 -14.53
N TYR A 682 6.89 29.41 -13.46
CA TYR A 682 7.15 29.01 -12.07
C TYR A 682 5.91 29.16 -11.18
N ARG A 683 5.64 28.15 -10.35
CA ARG A 683 4.55 28.13 -9.36
C ARG A 683 5.09 27.79 -7.98
N LYS A 684 4.74 28.59 -6.96
CA LYS A 684 5.21 28.36 -5.58
C LYS A 684 4.79 26.97 -5.11
N ILE A 685 5.70 26.25 -4.46
CA ILE A 685 5.43 24.90 -3.94
C ILE A 685 4.31 24.98 -2.90
N PRO A 686 3.25 24.16 -2.95
CA PRO A 686 2.20 24.19 -1.93
C PRO A 686 2.77 23.90 -0.53
N GLY A 687 2.22 24.55 0.50
CA GLY A 687 2.75 24.50 1.87
C GLY A 687 3.99 25.38 2.13
N ASN A 688 4.65 25.93 1.08
CA ASN A 688 5.84 26.77 1.21
C ASN A 688 5.54 28.14 1.86
N ARG A 689 6.38 28.55 2.81
CA ARG A 689 6.15 29.71 3.70
C ARG A 689 7.11 30.88 3.50
N CYS A 690 7.87 30.92 2.40
CA CYS A 690 8.79 32.02 2.12
C CYS A 690 8.06 33.36 1.93
N GLU A 691 8.73 34.47 2.29
CA GLU A 691 8.20 35.84 2.15
C GLU A 691 9.20 36.77 1.45
N GLY A 692 8.74 37.71 0.62
CA GLY A 692 9.64 38.59 -0.16
C GLY A 692 10.45 37.81 -1.21
N GLY A 693 11.69 38.23 -1.48
CA GLY A 693 12.62 37.51 -2.35
C GLY A 693 12.21 37.43 -3.83
N PHE A 694 12.51 36.29 -4.47
CA PHE A 694 12.12 35.98 -5.85
C PHE A 694 10.60 35.78 -5.97
N GLN A 695 9.98 36.54 -6.86
CA GLN A 695 8.55 36.55 -7.12
C GLN A 695 8.32 36.57 -8.64
N PRO A 696 8.05 35.41 -9.27
CA PRO A 696 7.78 35.33 -10.71
C PRO A 696 6.40 35.90 -11.03
N GLU A 697 6.23 36.42 -12.25
CA GLU A 697 4.91 36.88 -12.71
C GLU A 697 4.01 35.68 -12.99
N ARG A 698 2.92 35.57 -12.23
CA ARG A 698 1.90 34.52 -12.39
C ARG A 698 0.51 35.11 -12.12
N THR A 699 -0.38 35.04 -13.10
CA THR A 699 -1.79 35.45 -12.98
C THR A 699 -2.71 34.43 -13.65
N GLU A 700 -3.76 34.04 -12.94
CA GLU A 700 -4.85 33.22 -13.48
C GLU A 700 -6.03 34.15 -13.81
N THR A 701 -6.61 33.99 -15.00
CA THR A 701 -7.65 34.90 -15.51
C THR A 701 -8.87 34.14 -16.01
N ASP A 702 -9.99 34.23 -15.30
CA ASP A 702 -11.30 33.72 -15.73
C ASP A 702 -11.72 34.39 -17.04
N LEU A 703 -11.75 33.61 -18.13
CA LEU A 703 -12.19 34.06 -19.45
C LEU A 703 -13.71 34.22 -19.55
N ARG A 704 -14.47 33.77 -18.54
CA ARG A 704 -15.94 33.62 -18.50
C ARG A 704 -16.53 32.76 -19.62
N ARG A 705 -15.64 32.03 -20.30
CA ARG A 705 -15.95 30.98 -21.26
C ARG A 705 -16.33 29.74 -20.47
N MET A 706 -17.51 29.19 -20.71
CA MET A 706 -17.88 27.90 -20.13
C MET A 706 -17.04 26.80 -20.77
N CYS A 707 -16.31 26.04 -19.94
CA CYS A 707 -15.65 24.81 -20.34
C CYS A 707 -16.53 23.60 -20.01
N ILE A 708 -16.41 22.54 -20.81
CA ILE A 708 -17.13 21.28 -20.59
C ILE A 708 -16.38 20.47 -19.52
N GLY A 709 -16.45 20.91 -18.26
CA GLY A 709 -16.26 20.03 -17.10
C GLY A 709 -17.47 19.12 -16.84
N SER A 710 -18.54 19.29 -17.64
CA SER A 710 -19.82 18.60 -17.48
C SER A 710 -19.83 17.18 -18.03
N ALA A 711 -19.10 16.29 -17.36
CA ALA A 711 -19.29 14.84 -17.44
C ALA A 711 -20.11 14.28 -16.25
N LEU A 712 -20.16 14.99 -15.12
CA LEU A 712 -20.53 14.41 -13.81
C LEU A 712 -21.83 14.90 -13.15
N LEU A 713 -22.48 15.97 -13.63
CA LEU A 713 -23.82 16.30 -13.14
C LEU A 713 -24.89 15.47 -13.86
N PRO A 714 -25.87 14.88 -13.15
CA PRO A 714 -27.03 14.28 -13.78
C PRO A 714 -27.80 15.39 -14.51
N LYS A 715 -27.89 15.28 -15.84
CA LYS A 715 -28.85 16.10 -16.60
C LYS A 715 -30.25 15.71 -16.14
N SER A 716 -30.87 16.56 -15.33
CA SER A 716 -32.32 16.49 -15.12
C SER A 716 -32.98 16.46 -16.49
N LEU A 717 -33.66 15.36 -16.81
CA LEU A 717 -34.37 15.20 -18.07
C LEU A 717 -35.56 16.17 -18.08
N THR A 718 -35.30 17.41 -18.49
CA THR A 718 -36.33 18.32 -18.96
C THR A 718 -37.03 17.63 -20.10
N GLU A 719 -38.24 17.13 -19.86
CA GLU A 719 -39.08 16.52 -20.88
C GLU A 719 -39.31 17.53 -22.01
N HIS A 720 -38.55 17.39 -23.10
CA HIS A 720 -38.83 18.12 -24.32
C HIS A 720 -40.11 17.56 -24.93
N SER A 721 -41.22 18.19 -24.55
CA SER A 721 -42.59 17.82 -24.91
C SER A 721 -42.72 17.44 -26.39
N SER A 722 -43.35 16.30 -26.64
CA SER A 722 -43.03 15.44 -27.77
C SER A 722 -43.80 15.77 -29.06
N THR A 723 -43.38 16.83 -29.75
CA THR A 723 -43.89 17.19 -31.10
C THR A 723 -43.81 16.03 -32.10
N ASN A 724 -42.79 15.18 -32.03
CA ASN A 724 -42.62 14.03 -32.93
C ASN A 724 -43.60 12.86 -32.65
N ALA A 725 -44.05 12.69 -31.41
CA ALA A 725 -44.95 11.57 -31.06
C ALA A 725 -46.32 11.73 -31.73
N VAL A 726 -46.84 12.97 -31.78
CA VAL A 726 -48.11 13.29 -32.47
C VAL A 726 -47.99 13.04 -33.98
N VAL A 727 -46.86 13.41 -34.60
CA VAL A 727 -46.63 13.18 -36.03
C VAL A 727 -46.58 11.68 -36.35
N ILE A 728 -45.84 10.90 -35.55
CA ILE A 728 -45.73 9.44 -35.73
C ILE A 728 -47.10 8.77 -35.53
N ALA A 729 -47.85 9.16 -34.50
CA ALA A 729 -49.22 8.66 -34.28
C ALA A 729 -50.15 8.98 -35.45
N MET A 730 -50.12 10.21 -35.98
CA MET A 730 -50.92 10.61 -37.15
C MET A 730 -50.53 9.85 -38.42
N VAL A 731 -49.25 9.55 -38.62
CA VAL A 731 -48.78 8.71 -39.75
C VAL A 731 -49.28 7.26 -39.58
N ILE A 732 -49.19 6.67 -38.39
CA ILE A 732 -49.69 5.31 -38.11
C ILE A 732 -51.22 5.24 -38.30
N ILE A 733 -51.97 6.23 -37.80
CA ILE A 733 -53.42 6.34 -38.01
C ILE A 733 -53.74 6.50 -39.50
N GLY A 734 -52.96 7.29 -40.24
CA GLY A 734 -53.10 7.42 -41.70
C GLY A 734 -52.87 6.10 -42.44
N ILE A 735 -51.85 5.34 -42.06
CA ILE A 735 -51.56 4.01 -42.63
C ILE A 735 -52.68 3.01 -42.31
N LEU A 736 -53.21 3.03 -41.08
CA LEU A 736 -54.34 2.18 -40.66
C LEU A 736 -55.65 2.54 -41.38
N LEU A 737 -55.92 3.83 -41.61
CA LEU A 737 -57.07 4.28 -42.39
C LEU A 737 -56.93 3.87 -43.87
N MET A 738 -55.74 4.01 -44.45
CA MET A 738 -55.47 3.57 -45.82
C MET A 738 -55.56 2.05 -45.98
N SER A 739 -55.09 1.26 -45.00
CA SER A 739 -55.23 -0.20 -45.01
C SER A 739 -56.68 -0.64 -44.81
N ALA A 740 -57.46 0.07 -43.99
CA ALA A 740 -58.90 -0.16 -43.85
C ALA A 740 -59.67 0.15 -45.15
N VAL A 741 -59.35 1.25 -45.85
CA VAL A 741 -59.94 1.60 -47.16
C VAL A 741 -59.56 0.57 -48.22
N ALA A 742 -58.29 0.13 -48.26
CA ALA A 742 -57.84 -0.94 -49.14
C ALA A 742 -58.54 -2.28 -48.83
N GLY A 743 -58.73 -2.60 -47.55
CA GLY A 743 -59.48 -3.76 -47.08
C GLY A 743 -60.94 -3.74 -47.52
N VAL A 744 -61.64 -2.60 -47.35
CA VAL A 744 -63.02 -2.41 -47.84
C VAL A 744 -63.10 -2.52 -49.37
N TRP A 745 -62.10 -2.02 -50.09
CA TRP A 745 -62.03 -2.16 -51.55
C TRP A 745 -61.81 -3.63 -51.98
N LEU A 746 -60.94 -4.37 -51.31
CA LEU A 746 -60.71 -5.80 -51.55
C LEU A 746 -61.95 -6.64 -51.20
N VAL A 747 -62.59 -6.39 -50.05
CA VAL A 747 -63.86 -7.04 -49.66
C VAL A 747 -64.94 -6.77 -50.72
N LYS A 748 -65.09 -5.52 -51.17
CA LYS A 748 -66.04 -5.16 -52.25
C LYS A 748 -65.70 -5.82 -53.60
N LYS A 749 -64.42 -6.14 -53.85
CA LYS A 749 -63.95 -6.80 -55.08
C LYS A 749 -64.08 -8.33 -55.05
N TYR A 750 -64.02 -8.97 -53.88
CA TYR A 750 -64.03 -10.43 -53.76
C TYR A 750 -65.34 -11.04 -53.23
N VAL A 751 -66.17 -10.31 -52.47
CA VAL A 751 -67.39 -10.89 -51.85
C VAL A 751 -68.57 -11.06 -52.83
N CYS A 752 -68.52 -10.47 -54.03
CA CYS A 752 -69.57 -10.64 -55.06
C CYS A 752 -69.25 -11.73 -56.12
N GLY A 753 -68.20 -12.53 -55.96
CA GLY A 753 -67.75 -13.52 -56.93
C GLY A 753 -67.35 -14.86 -56.30
N GLY A 754 -68.31 -15.55 -55.68
CA GLY A 754 -68.00 -16.71 -54.82
C GLY A 754 -67.78 -18.04 -55.55
N ARG A 755 -66.88 -18.87 -54.99
CA ARG A 755 -67.02 -20.34 -54.93
C ARG A 755 -66.25 -20.92 -53.73
N PHE A 756 -66.81 -21.95 -53.11
CA PHE A 756 -66.24 -22.67 -51.96
C PHE A 756 -65.14 -23.65 -52.37
N LEU A 757 -64.22 -23.91 -51.44
CA LEU A 757 -63.53 -25.21 -51.28
C LEU A 757 -63.16 -25.40 -49.80
N VAL A 758 -63.15 -26.65 -49.31
CA VAL A 758 -63.18 -27.01 -47.87
C VAL A 758 -62.26 -28.21 -47.60
N HIS A 759 -61.47 -28.20 -46.51
CA HIS A 759 -60.83 -29.40 -45.95
C HIS A 759 -60.61 -29.33 -44.41
N ARG A 760 -60.34 -30.50 -43.78
CA ARG A 760 -60.02 -30.80 -42.36
C ARG A 760 -59.10 -32.05 -42.31
N TYR A 761 -58.46 -32.51 -41.23
CA TYR A 761 -58.39 -32.15 -39.79
C TYR A 761 -56.91 -31.75 -39.44
N SER A 762 -56.26 -31.81 -38.27
CA SER A 762 -56.42 -32.41 -36.91
C SER A 762 -55.76 -31.46 -35.87
N VAL A 763 -56.21 -31.30 -34.61
CA VAL A 763 -56.37 -32.24 -33.46
C VAL A 763 -55.04 -32.80 -32.90
N MET A 764 -54.41 -31.97 -32.05
CA MET A 764 -54.04 -32.23 -30.63
C MET A 764 -53.41 -33.58 -30.22
N ARG A 765 -52.22 -33.51 -29.57
CA ARG A 765 -51.93 -34.22 -28.30
C ARG A 765 -50.73 -33.65 -27.52
N GLU A 766 -50.77 -33.77 -26.20
CA GLU A 766 -49.63 -33.69 -25.26
C GLU A 766 -48.73 -34.96 -25.42
N ASN A 767 -47.56 -35.16 -24.78
CA ASN A 767 -47.24 -34.91 -23.36
C ASN A 767 -45.76 -35.22 -23.01
N VAL A 768 -45.34 -34.85 -21.78
CA VAL A 768 -44.38 -35.58 -20.89
C VAL A 768 -42.85 -35.58 -21.21
N GLU A 769 -42.09 -34.97 -20.28
CA GLU A 769 -40.81 -35.41 -19.64
C GLU A 769 -39.53 -35.70 -20.47
N ALA A 770 -38.30 -35.53 -19.95
CA ALA A 770 -37.76 -34.82 -18.77
C ALA A 770 -36.20 -34.76 -18.86
N ASN A 771 -35.55 -34.08 -17.90
CA ASN A 771 -34.12 -34.11 -17.59
C ASN A 771 -33.20 -33.45 -18.66
N ASN A 772 -32.16 -32.67 -18.32
CA ASN A 772 -31.25 -32.79 -17.17
C ASN A 772 -30.48 -31.48 -16.85
N ILE A 773 -30.04 -31.35 -15.60
CA ILE A 773 -28.74 -30.80 -15.14
C ILE A 773 -28.45 -29.29 -15.35
N GLU A 774 -28.52 -28.56 -14.23
CA GLU A 774 -27.49 -27.70 -13.58
C GLU A 774 -26.61 -26.73 -14.40
N GLY A 775 -26.42 -25.53 -13.85
CA GLY A 775 -25.55 -24.47 -14.36
C GLY A 775 -25.99 -23.09 -13.86
N VAL A 776 -25.78 -22.83 -12.56
CA VAL A 776 -26.23 -21.62 -11.86
C VAL A 776 -25.04 -20.65 -11.64
N ASP A 777 -25.23 -19.41 -12.08
CA ASP A 777 -24.97 -18.12 -11.41
C ASP A 777 -24.04 -18.07 -10.17
N ASP A 778 -23.25 -17.02 -9.92
CA ASP A 778 -22.77 -15.88 -10.74
C ASP A 778 -21.65 -15.15 -9.95
N VAL A 779 -21.24 -13.96 -10.39
CA VAL A 779 -20.08 -13.17 -9.93
C VAL A 779 -20.10 -12.73 -8.45
N ASP A 780 -19.36 -13.49 -7.64
CA ASP A 780 -18.22 -13.02 -6.81
C ASP A 780 -18.35 -12.32 -5.43
N SER A 781 -17.17 -11.99 -4.90
CA SER A 781 -16.72 -11.62 -3.54
C SER A 781 -16.17 -10.17 -3.45
N GLN A 782 -15.57 -9.73 -2.31
CA GLN A 782 -14.82 -8.45 -2.18
C GLN A 782 -14.09 -8.12 -0.83
N TYR A 783 -12.76 -7.85 -0.89
CA TYR A 783 -11.82 -7.14 0.05
C TYR A 783 -12.10 -7.19 1.58
N THR A 784 -11.87 -6.29 2.56
CA THR A 784 -11.08 -5.03 2.89
C THR A 784 -10.61 -5.24 4.39
N GLU A 785 -9.91 -4.42 5.21
CA GLU A 785 -9.01 -3.23 5.21
C GLU A 785 -8.90 -2.69 6.67
N THR A 786 -7.70 -2.34 7.16
CA THR A 786 -7.47 -1.57 8.42
C THR A 786 -6.22 -0.69 8.27
N GLU A 787 -6.14 0.45 8.95
CA GLU A 787 -5.08 1.46 8.74
C GLU A 787 -3.64 0.97 9.00
N LYS A 788 -2.93 0.67 7.91
CA LYS A 788 -1.53 1.10 7.71
C LYS A 788 -1.50 2.14 6.60
N ALA A 789 -0.77 3.23 6.79
CA ALA A 789 -0.58 4.25 5.77
C ALA A 789 0.46 3.80 4.70
N GLN A 790 0.13 2.74 3.96
CA GLN A 790 0.87 2.25 2.81
C GLN A 790 0.10 2.69 1.56
N PHE A 791 0.51 3.81 0.95
CA PHE A 791 -0.26 4.51 -0.10
C PHE A 791 -0.32 3.77 -1.46
N ASN A 792 0.17 2.54 -1.54
CA ASN A 792 0.09 1.68 -2.71
C ASN A 792 -1.04 0.63 -2.55
N GLU A 793 -2.30 1.07 -2.61
CA GLU A 793 -3.41 0.19 -3.01
C GLU A 793 -4.07 0.76 -4.26
N ASP A 794 -3.61 0.30 -5.43
CA ASP A 794 -4.21 0.66 -6.70
C ASP A 794 -5.63 0.08 -6.77
N SER A 795 -6.64 0.96 -6.70
CA SER A 795 -8.07 0.58 -6.70
C SER A 795 -8.53 -0.23 -7.94
N ASP A 796 -7.67 -0.35 -8.95
CA ASP A 796 -7.87 -1.25 -10.08
C ASP A 796 -7.72 -2.73 -9.68
N GLN A 797 -6.78 -3.07 -8.79
CA GLN A 797 -6.49 -4.45 -8.32
C GLN A 797 -7.49 -4.99 -7.29
N VAL A 798 -8.36 -4.14 -6.74
CA VAL A 798 -9.40 -4.52 -5.77
C VAL A 798 -10.37 -5.58 -6.34
N CYS A 799 -10.38 -5.78 -7.66
CA CYS A 799 -11.18 -6.80 -8.35
C CYS A 799 -10.42 -8.08 -8.75
N ASP A 800 -9.09 -8.18 -8.56
CA ASP A 800 -8.35 -9.39 -8.95
C ASP A 800 -8.35 -10.44 -7.83
N ALA A 801 -8.33 -9.99 -6.56
CA ALA A 801 -8.64 -10.86 -5.41
C ALA A 801 -10.09 -11.35 -5.43
N VAL A 802 -10.97 -10.61 -6.12
CA VAL A 802 -12.35 -10.97 -6.39
C VAL A 802 -12.38 -12.06 -7.44
N GLU A 803 -11.87 -11.80 -8.66
CA GLU A 803 -11.90 -12.73 -9.81
C GLU A 803 -11.20 -14.09 -9.56
N LEU A 804 -10.50 -14.27 -8.44
CA LEU A 804 -9.96 -15.54 -7.94
C LEU A 804 -10.96 -16.39 -7.15
N LEU A 805 -11.81 -15.79 -6.31
CA LEU A 805 -12.82 -16.50 -5.51
C LEU A 805 -13.93 -17.08 -6.39
N ASN A 806 -14.37 -16.33 -7.41
CA ASN A 806 -15.27 -16.80 -8.46
C ASN A 806 -14.87 -18.11 -9.14
N LYS A 807 -13.56 -18.35 -9.30
CA LYS A 807 -13.03 -19.51 -10.04
C LYS A 807 -12.87 -20.76 -9.17
N CYS A 808 -13.34 -20.70 -7.93
CA CYS A 808 -13.25 -21.77 -6.94
C CYS A 808 -14.63 -22.13 -6.33
N HIS A 809 -15.65 -22.29 -7.17
CA HIS A 809 -16.95 -22.81 -6.76
C HIS A 809 -17.49 -23.98 -7.61
#